data_AF-A0A9N9VC30-F1
#
_entry.id   AF-A0A9N9VC30-F1
#
_cell.length_a   1.000
_cell.length_b   1.000
_cell.length_c   1.000
_cell.angle_alpha   90.00
_cell.angle_beta   90.00
_cell.angle_gamma   90.00
#
_symmetry.space_group_name_H-M   'P 1'
#
loop_
_entity.id
_entity.type
_entity.pdbx_description
1 polymer ?
#
loop_
_entity_poly.entity_id
_entity_poly.type
_entity_poly.pdbx_seq_one_letter_code
_entity_poly.pdbx_strand_id
1 'polypeptide(L)'
;MILTKVALSLLVAMAQAWTLDSRELIPEDGSSLAERRLPKASKVRGVNLGSQFIIEEWFTKDSWKNMGCYGWYDEWNCVKALGQAKADEVWKNHWNTWITEADIKQIKEIGLNTVRIPVGFWMRESLVYANEYYPRGGLPYLDRIVGWCKKYGVYVIIDLHGAPGSQSPNEEFTGHILYQGVNPPQFYTSTNYERALKFLEWMTNRIHTNGNYTTVGMLQVLNEPVRGGVNATDMRKNFYPKAYERIQAAEAKLNVAKADRLHIQFMGTSWGSGDPREFLPSTEMAFFDAHRYLSFDNRIEGTKKAYITQACKDNMGTNVTVGEWSLSVNSTLKNTPEFKYEGQETWYRAYWAAQAESFERSNGWIFWTWKCDGVEDWRWCYKKAVEAGVIPKDAGSAAALSPFDAIRKARLWVQSLKPQNLHSSLYAQPLKPRYPAEDLLALVNTDIRKPFDMAEVVVRIVDHSRVSVFKPSYGKNLLTCWAEIHGFRSGIIGNQTPVIHPDEASKGAQFIRLCDQGNIPIIYLHNVTGFMVGSKAERETIIKKGAQFVAAVSCSQVPRISVILESSYGAGNYVMCGRAYEPRFMFTWPSGRCSVMGPDQLAGVMDIVQSGSAAKKNLGKAAKVLSSSYKASIEKFRQKVEKESQAYYASTNLLDDGIIDPRDTREVFLFECCSP
;
A
#
# COMPACT_ATOMS: atom_id res chain seq x y z
N MET A 1 -41.75 -10.65 -10.23
CA MET A 1 -41.79 -9.19 -10.01
C MET A 1 -41.42 -8.74 -8.58
N ILE A 2 -41.29 -9.64 -7.61
CA ILE A 2 -40.92 -9.30 -6.21
C ILE A 2 -39.41 -9.45 -5.94
N LEU A 3 -38.72 -10.39 -6.60
CA LEU A 3 -37.26 -10.56 -6.45
C LEU A 3 -36.40 -9.43 -7.04
N THR A 4 -36.88 -8.72 -8.06
CA THR A 4 -36.15 -7.61 -8.67
C THR A 4 -36.17 -6.33 -7.82
N LYS A 5 -37.20 -6.13 -6.99
CA LYS A 5 -37.28 -4.96 -6.09
C LYS A 5 -36.42 -5.13 -4.84
N VAL A 6 -36.25 -6.35 -4.33
CA VAL A 6 -35.41 -6.66 -3.17
C VAL A 6 -33.92 -6.63 -3.53
N ALA A 7 -33.54 -7.13 -4.70
CA ALA A 7 -32.17 -7.03 -5.20
C ALA A 7 -31.75 -5.57 -5.49
N LEU A 8 -32.66 -4.74 -6.02
CA LEU A 8 -32.37 -3.33 -6.29
C LEU A 8 -32.29 -2.50 -5.00
N SER A 9 -33.08 -2.81 -3.96
CA SER A 9 -32.98 -2.13 -2.67
C SER A 9 -31.77 -2.58 -1.84
N LEU A 10 -31.33 -3.83 -1.96
CA LEU A 10 -30.06 -4.31 -1.40
C LEU A 10 -28.83 -3.74 -2.15
N LEU A 11 -28.90 -3.58 -3.49
CA LEU A 11 -27.86 -2.92 -4.28
C LEU A 11 -27.81 -1.41 -4.05
N VAL A 12 -28.95 -0.74 -3.80
CA VAL A 12 -29.00 0.68 -3.42
C VAL A 12 -28.52 0.88 -1.97
N ALA A 13 -28.83 -0.03 -1.05
CA ALA A 13 -28.30 0.01 0.32
C ALA A 13 -26.78 -0.28 0.37
N MET A 14 -26.27 -1.17 -0.48
CA MET A 14 -24.81 -1.41 -0.61
C MET A 14 -24.09 -0.29 -1.38
N ALA A 15 -24.79 0.43 -2.28
CA ALA A 15 -24.25 1.63 -2.94
C ALA A 15 -24.23 2.85 -1.99
N GLN A 16 -25.20 2.98 -1.09
CA GLN A 16 -25.21 4.03 -0.06
C GLN A 16 -24.17 3.81 1.04
N ALA A 17 -23.75 2.57 1.30
CA ALA A 17 -22.65 2.26 2.22
C ALA A 17 -21.26 2.69 1.68
N TRP A 18 -21.15 3.15 0.43
CA TRP A 18 -19.90 3.59 -0.21
C TRP A 18 -19.95 5.05 -0.72
N THR A 19 -20.93 5.84 -0.26
CA THR A 19 -21.01 7.27 -0.55
C THR A 19 -20.97 8.11 0.74
N LEU A 20 -19.89 8.88 0.92
CA LEU A 20 -19.79 10.14 1.68
C LEU A 20 -20.70 10.32 2.92
N ASP A 21 -20.67 9.39 3.89
CA ASP A 21 -21.23 9.61 5.23
C ASP A 21 -20.31 10.51 6.09
N SER A 22 -20.04 11.74 5.63
CA SER A 22 -19.29 12.72 6.42
C SER A 22 -19.76 14.18 6.26
N ARG A 23 -21.01 14.41 5.91
CA ARG A 23 -21.56 15.77 5.76
C ARG A 23 -22.80 16.03 6.60
N GLU A 24 -22.71 15.76 7.91
CA GLU A 24 -23.36 16.68 8.84
C GLU A 24 -22.37 17.82 9.08
N LEU A 25 -22.50 18.86 8.26
CA LEU A 25 -21.78 20.11 8.46
C LEU A 25 -22.47 20.85 9.61
N ILE A 26 -21.72 21.74 10.28
CA ILE A 26 -22.28 22.84 11.08
C ILE A 26 -23.52 23.37 10.32
N PRO A 27 -24.68 23.54 10.99
CA PRO A 27 -25.91 23.96 10.32
C PRO A 27 -25.63 25.10 9.34
N GLU A 28 -26.16 25.00 8.11
CA GLU A 28 -25.89 25.98 7.03
C GLU A 28 -26.29 27.41 7.40
N ASP A 29 -27.05 27.60 8.47
CA ASP A 29 -27.50 28.89 9.01
C ASP A 29 -26.58 29.50 10.09
N GLY A 30 -25.46 28.84 10.44
CA GLY A 30 -24.52 29.34 11.44
C GLY A 30 -25.09 29.36 12.88
N SER A 31 -26.13 28.58 13.15
CA SER A 31 -26.60 28.30 14.51
C SER A 31 -25.47 27.71 15.38
N SER A 32 -25.59 27.87 16.69
CA SER A 32 -24.55 27.46 17.65
C SER A 32 -24.12 26.03 17.42
N LEU A 33 -22.81 25.77 17.48
CA LEU A 33 -22.28 24.42 17.53
C LEU A 33 -22.91 23.69 18.70
N ALA A 34 -23.63 22.59 18.44
CA ALA A 34 -24.07 21.71 19.51
C ALA A 34 -22.84 21.23 20.29
N GLU A 35 -22.83 21.49 21.59
CA GLU A 35 -21.72 21.19 22.50
C GLU A 35 -20.38 21.87 22.15
N ARG A 36 -20.36 22.95 21.34
CA ARG A 36 -19.13 23.58 20.80
C ARG A 36 -18.17 22.57 20.14
N ARG A 37 -18.69 21.45 19.62
CA ARG A 37 -17.94 20.41 18.91
C ARG A 37 -18.24 20.44 17.42
N LEU A 38 -17.29 19.96 16.62
CA LEU A 38 -17.65 19.40 15.33
C LEU A 38 -18.50 18.13 15.55
N PRO A 39 -19.45 17.81 14.64
CA PRO A 39 -20.21 16.57 14.72
C PRO A 39 -19.29 15.35 14.87
N LYS A 40 -19.71 14.35 15.65
CA LYS A 40 -18.86 13.23 16.08
C LYS A 40 -18.24 12.43 14.92
N ALA A 41 -18.85 12.46 13.73
CA ALA A 41 -18.35 11.84 12.51
C ALA A 41 -17.32 12.70 11.74
N SER A 42 -17.18 13.99 12.08
CA SER A 42 -16.35 14.96 11.34
C SER A 42 -14.96 15.12 11.97
N LYS A 43 -13.92 14.94 11.16
CA LYS A 43 -12.53 15.26 11.52
C LYS A 43 -12.24 16.74 11.27
N VAL A 44 -11.32 17.31 12.06
CA VAL A 44 -10.77 18.65 11.80
C VAL A 44 -9.99 18.62 10.49
N ARG A 45 -10.41 19.45 9.53
CA ARG A 45 -9.70 19.67 8.26
C ARG A 45 -9.63 21.16 8.03
N GLY A 46 -8.49 21.75 8.32
CA GLY A 46 -8.39 23.20 8.37
C GLY A 46 -7.08 23.77 7.87
N VAL A 47 -7.04 25.10 7.93
CA VAL A 47 -5.86 25.92 7.63
C VAL A 47 -5.67 26.97 8.70
N ASN A 48 -4.41 27.33 8.96
CA ASN A 48 -4.08 28.48 9.77
C ASN A 48 -4.29 29.77 8.96
N LEU A 49 -4.81 30.81 9.62
CA LEU A 49 -4.85 32.17 9.08
C LEU A 49 -3.58 32.92 9.49
N GLY A 50 -2.42 32.34 9.14
CA GLY A 50 -1.11 32.90 9.45
C GLY A 50 -0.92 34.29 8.85
N SER A 51 -0.09 35.10 9.51
CA SER A 51 0.15 36.50 9.17
C SER A 51 -1.07 37.42 9.15
N GLN A 52 -2.25 37.00 9.65
CA GLN A 52 -3.38 37.92 9.80
C GLN A 52 -3.18 38.88 10.97
N PHE A 53 -2.91 38.40 12.18
CA PHE A 53 -2.79 39.25 13.38
C PHE A 53 -1.42 39.25 14.04
N ILE A 54 -0.54 38.34 13.62
CA ILE A 54 0.88 38.36 13.92
C ILE A 54 1.58 38.02 12.63
N ILE A 55 2.30 38.96 12.05
CA ILE A 55 2.90 38.83 10.72
C ILE A 55 4.29 38.21 10.82
N GLU A 56 4.51 37.16 10.04
CA GLU A 56 5.80 36.50 9.83
C GLU A 56 6.33 36.83 8.44
N GLU A 57 7.51 37.45 8.37
CA GLU A 57 8.06 38.02 7.14
C GLU A 57 8.35 36.94 6.11
N TRP A 58 8.82 35.77 6.56
CA TRP A 58 9.42 34.77 5.71
C TRP A 58 8.49 34.19 4.63
N PHE A 59 7.16 34.25 4.82
CA PHE A 59 6.14 33.85 3.83
C PHE A 59 5.16 34.96 3.43
N THR A 60 5.34 36.20 3.91
CA THR A 60 4.53 37.36 3.49
C THR A 60 5.40 38.53 3.05
N LYS A 61 6.39 38.25 2.20
CA LYS A 61 7.45 39.21 1.85
C LYS A 61 6.94 40.44 1.13
N ASP A 62 5.96 40.27 0.24
CA ASP A 62 5.42 41.39 -0.53
C ASP A 62 4.57 42.28 0.38
N SER A 63 3.68 41.69 1.18
CA SER A 63 2.88 42.42 2.17
C SER A 63 3.77 43.15 3.18
N TRP A 64 4.75 42.46 3.77
CA TRP A 64 5.65 43.04 4.77
C TRP A 64 6.47 44.22 4.22
N LYS A 65 6.97 44.07 2.99
CA LYS A 65 7.65 45.15 2.28
C LYS A 65 6.71 46.34 2.01
N ASN A 66 5.50 46.08 1.53
CA ASN A 66 4.52 47.12 1.22
C ASN A 66 4.01 47.87 2.46
N MET A 67 4.10 47.23 3.63
CA MET A 67 3.83 47.85 4.93
C MET A 67 4.95 48.81 5.38
N GLY A 68 6.09 48.85 4.68
CA GLY A 68 7.25 49.65 5.08
C GLY A 68 8.08 49.02 6.20
N CYS A 69 7.90 47.72 6.45
CA CYS A 69 8.62 46.98 7.48
C CYS A 69 9.90 46.29 6.96
N TYR A 70 10.28 46.53 5.70
CA TYR A 70 11.47 45.91 5.10
C TYR A 70 12.74 46.16 5.94
N GLY A 71 13.47 45.10 6.27
CA GLY A 71 14.66 45.14 7.11
C GLY A 71 14.41 44.88 8.60
N TRP A 72 13.15 44.76 9.02
CA TRP A 72 12.76 44.29 10.35
C TRP A 72 12.19 42.87 10.28
N TYR A 73 12.49 42.06 11.30
CA TYR A 73 12.11 40.64 11.34
C TYR A 73 10.91 40.37 12.26
N ASP A 74 10.42 41.36 13.00
CA ASP A 74 9.25 41.22 13.87
C ASP A 74 8.36 42.47 13.85
N GLU A 75 7.11 42.30 14.30
CA GLU A 75 6.16 43.41 14.43
C GLU A 75 6.66 44.48 15.39
N TRP A 76 7.27 44.07 16.50
CA TRP A 76 7.76 45.00 17.51
C TRP A 76 8.74 46.04 16.97
N ASN A 77 9.80 45.60 16.29
CA ASN A 77 10.81 46.50 15.77
C ASN A 77 10.27 47.31 14.59
N CYS A 78 9.38 46.73 13.77
CA CYS A 78 8.73 47.51 12.72
C CYS A 78 7.85 48.63 13.30
N VAL A 79 6.98 48.34 14.26
CA VAL A 79 6.11 49.34 14.91
C VAL A 79 6.96 50.44 15.57
N LYS A 80 8.04 50.05 16.24
CA LYS A 80 8.99 50.99 16.84
C LYS A 80 9.66 51.90 15.80
N ALA A 81 10.03 51.36 14.64
CA ALA A 81 10.69 52.10 13.57
C ALA A 81 9.74 53.04 12.81
N LEU A 82 8.52 52.59 12.51
CA LEU A 82 7.49 53.40 11.84
C LEU A 82 6.90 54.48 12.75
N GLY A 83 6.89 54.22 14.06
CA GLY A 83 6.13 55.00 15.02
C GLY A 83 4.67 54.56 15.09
N GLN A 84 4.09 54.63 16.28
CA GLN A 84 2.80 53.99 16.60
C GLN A 84 1.66 54.42 15.66
N ALA A 85 1.46 55.73 15.45
CA ALA A 85 0.34 56.23 14.66
C ALA A 85 0.39 55.74 13.20
N LYS A 86 1.59 55.68 12.61
CA LYS A 86 1.77 55.17 11.25
C LYS A 86 1.62 53.66 11.20
N ALA A 87 2.18 52.95 12.17
CA ALA A 87 2.04 51.50 12.27
C ALA A 87 0.55 51.09 12.37
N ASP A 88 -0.25 51.78 13.19
CA ASP A 88 -1.67 51.49 13.35
C ASP A 88 -2.47 51.69 12.04
N GLU A 89 -2.11 52.68 11.21
CA GLU A 89 -2.71 52.88 9.88
C GLU A 89 -2.33 51.74 8.91
N VAL A 90 -1.06 51.37 8.89
CA VAL A 90 -0.52 50.32 8.01
C VAL A 90 -1.12 48.95 8.35
N TRP A 91 -1.20 48.59 9.63
CA TRP A 91 -1.82 47.33 10.06
C TRP A 91 -3.32 47.28 9.76
N LYS A 92 -4.04 48.39 9.88
CA LYS A 92 -5.46 48.45 9.46
C LYS A 92 -5.63 48.15 7.97
N ASN A 93 -4.72 48.63 7.11
CA ASN A 93 -4.76 48.28 5.69
C ASN A 93 -4.50 46.79 5.49
N HIS A 94 -3.45 46.25 6.12
CA HIS A 94 -3.14 44.81 6.06
C HIS A 94 -4.30 43.93 6.53
N TRP A 95 -4.90 44.21 7.68
CA TRP A 95 -6.05 43.47 8.19
C TRP A 95 -7.29 43.55 7.29
N ASN A 96 -7.39 44.58 6.45
CA ASN A 96 -8.45 44.71 5.46
C ASN A 96 -8.23 43.87 4.21
N THR A 97 -6.98 43.68 3.80
CA THR A 97 -6.65 43.11 2.50
C THR A 97 -6.07 41.71 2.58
N TRP A 98 -5.50 41.32 3.72
CA TRP A 98 -4.92 39.99 3.91
C TRP A 98 -6.01 38.94 3.91
N ILE A 99 -6.72 38.66 5.01
CA ILE A 99 -7.86 37.73 4.97
C ILE A 99 -9.17 38.47 4.66
N THR A 100 -9.85 38.03 3.61
CA THR A 100 -11.13 38.59 3.14
C THR A 100 -12.26 37.58 3.25
N GLU A 101 -13.51 38.02 3.06
CA GLU A 101 -14.65 37.11 3.03
C GLU A 101 -14.53 36.04 1.94
N ALA A 102 -13.94 36.40 0.79
CA ALA A 102 -13.72 35.49 -0.31
C ALA A 102 -12.79 34.33 0.07
N ASP A 103 -11.80 34.58 0.94
CA ASP A 103 -10.92 33.52 1.47
C ASP A 103 -11.71 32.52 2.30
N ILE A 104 -12.56 32.99 3.23
CA ILE A 104 -13.37 32.11 4.10
C ILE A 104 -14.37 31.29 3.27
N LYS A 105 -15.00 31.92 2.28
CA LYS A 105 -15.89 31.23 1.34
C LYS A 105 -15.13 30.14 0.57
N GLN A 106 -13.94 30.46 0.05
CA GLN A 106 -13.12 29.50 -0.70
C GLN A 106 -12.69 28.32 0.18
N ILE A 107 -12.27 28.56 1.43
CA ILE A 107 -11.94 27.53 2.43
C ILE A 107 -13.09 26.52 2.57
N LYS A 108 -14.33 27.01 2.68
CA LYS A 108 -15.52 26.15 2.74
C LYS A 108 -15.76 25.37 1.44
N GLU A 109 -15.66 26.04 0.29
CA GLU A 109 -15.93 25.45 -1.03
C GLU A 109 -14.98 24.30 -1.37
N ILE A 110 -13.73 24.36 -0.90
CA ILE A 110 -12.74 23.28 -1.08
C ILE A 110 -12.80 22.19 0.00
N GLY A 111 -13.90 22.17 0.78
CA GLY A 111 -14.21 21.11 1.73
C GLY A 111 -13.47 21.19 3.06
N LEU A 112 -12.79 22.31 3.37
CA LEU A 112 -12.28 22.55 4.71
C LEU A 112 -13.42 22.99 5.64
N ASN A 113 -13.30 22.63 6.92
CA ASN A 113 -14.32 22.89 7.92
C ASN A 113 -13.82 23.70 9.11
N THR A 114 -12.52 23.95 9.19
CA THR A 114 -11.88 24.58 10.36
C THR A 114 -10.88 25.66 9.95
N VAL A 115 -10.82 26.75 10.71
CA VAL A 115 -9.70 27.69 10.69
C VAL A 115 -9.11 27.85 12.08
N ARG A 116 -7.78 27.97 12.15
CA ARG A 116 -7.06 28.40 13.36
C ARG A 116 -6.59 29.83 13.16
N ILE A 117 -6.86 30.69 14.14
CA ILE A 117 -6.59 32.12 14.07
C ILE A 117 -5.56 32.49 15.14
N PRO A 118 -4.28 32.62 14.76
CA PRO A 118 -3.23 33.19 15.60
C PRO A 118 -3.55 34.62 16.01
N VAL A 119 -3.52 34.92 17.31
CA VAL A 119 -3.67 36.28 17.85
C VAL A 119 -2.64 36.58 18.93
N GLY A 120 -2.12 37.80 18.93
CA GLY A 120 -1.26 38.29 20.00
C GLY A 120 -2.06 38.81 21.19
N PHE A 121 -1.48 38.77 22.40
CA PHE A 121 -2.12 39.29 23.60
C PHE A 121 -2.48 40.79 23.48
N TRP A 122 -1.74 41.54 22.66
CA TRP A 122 -1.94 42.96 22.37
C TRP A 122 -3.26 43.26 21.67
N MET A 123 -3.95 42.24 21.14
CA MET A 123 -5.35 42.35 20.71
C MET A 123 -6.25 42.92 21.82
N ARG A 124 -5.88 42.71 23.09
CA ARG A 124 -6.43 43.45 24.23
C ARG A 124 -5.48 44.58 24.62
N GLU A 125 -5.63 45.72 23.97
CA GLU A 125 -4.74 46.89 24.09
C GLU A 125 -4.52 47.36 25.54
N SER A 126 -5.51 47.19 26.43
CA SER A 126 -5.39 47.54 27.86
C SER A 126 -4.32 46.73 28.62
N LEU A 127 -3.81 45.64 28.03
CA LEU A 127 -2.75 44.81 28.61
C LEU A 127 -1.36 45.20 28.12
N VAL A 128 -1.25 46.08 27.13
CA VAL A 128 0.01 46.52 26.53
C VAL A 128 0.59 47.66 27.37
N TYR A 129 1.86 47.56 27.72
CA TYR A 129 2.54 48.62 28.47
C TYR A 129 3.02 49.75 27.56
N ALA A 130 3.23 50.94 28.14
CA ALA A 130 3.56 52.14 27.36
C ALA A 130 4.91 52.04 26.61
N ASN A 131 5.81 51.17 27.06
CA ASN A 131 7.11 50.88 26.43
C ASN A 131 7.07 49.68 25.48
N GLU A 132 5.89 49.14 25.19
CA GLU A 132 5.70 48.04 24.26
C GLU A 132 5.15 48.53 22.91
N TYR A 133 5.69 47.99 21.83
CA TYR A 133 5.46 48.47 20.47
C TYR A 133 4.68 47.44 19.66
N TYR A 134 3.37 47.36 19.86
CA TYR A 134 2.49 46.46 19.11
C TYR A 134 1.46 47.24 18.30
N PRO A 135 0.97 46.70 17.17
CA PRO A 135 -0.08 47.33 16.38
C PRO A 135 -1.42 47.39 17.12
N ARG A 136 -2.17 48.48 16.98
CA ARG A 136 -3.45 48.70 17.66
C ARG A 136 -4.64 48.71 16.69
N GLY A 137 -5.81 48.32 17.17
CA GLY A 137 -7.08 48.35 16.43
C GLY A 137 -7.45 47.03 15.75
N GLY A 138 -6.86 45.89 16.13
CA GLY A 138 -7.09 44.60 15.48
C GLY A 138 -8.45 43.96 15.77
N LEU A 139 -9.07 44.29 16.90
CA LEU A 139 -10.26 43.58 17.40
C LEU A 139 -11.48 43.58 16.45
N PRO A 140 -11.86 44.69 15.81
CA PRO A 140 -12.98 44.70 14.85
C PRO A 140 -12.75 43.75 13.65
N TYR A 141 -11.49 43.51 13.28
CA TYR A 141 -11.13 42.63 12.18
C TYR A 141 -11.24 41.16 12.58
N LEU A 142 -10.90 40.83 13.83
CA LEU A 142 -11.13 39.49 14.38
C LEU A 142 -12.64 39.18 14.42
N ASP A 143 -13.45 40.11 14.94
CA ASP A 143 -14.92 39.97 14.95
C ASP A 143 -15.49 39.73 13.56
N ARG A 144 -14.96 40.44 12.56
CA ARG A 144 -15.39 40.35 11.17
C ARG A 144 -15.07 38.99 10.57
N ILE A 145 -13.82 38.50 10.75
CA ILE A 145 -13.41 37.18 10.25
C ILE A 145 -14.21 36.06 10.91
N VAL A 146 -14.40 36.12 12.23
CA VAL A 146 -15.20 35.13 12.96
C VAL A 146 -16.67 35.20 12.51
N GLY A 147 -17.20 36.39 12.25
CA GLY A 147 -18.53 36.57 11.66
C GLY A 147 -18.68 35.94 10.27
N TRP A 148 -17.65 36.03 9.41
CA TRP A 148 -17.62 35.30 8.14
C TRP A 148 -17.55 33.79 8.35
N CYS A 149 -16.75 33.31 9.31
CA CYS A 149 -16.69 31.88 9.62
C CYS A 149 -18.06 31.35 10.08
N LYS A 150 -18.78 32.12 10.90
CA LYS A 150 -20.17 31.83 11.27
C LYS A 150 -21.07 31.75 10.04
N LYS A 151 -21.03 32.77 9.18
CA LYS A 151 -21.84 32.84 7.96
C LYS A 151 -21.69 31.62 7.04
N TYR A 152 -20.49 31.05 6.96
CA TYR A 152 -20.20 29.89 6.09
C TYR A 152 -20.12 28.54 6.84
N GLY A 153 -20.46 28.51 8.13
CA GLY A 153 -20.39 27.30 8.94
C GLY A 153 -18.97 26.70 8.97
N VAL A 154 -17.99 27.51 9.36
CA VAL A 154 -16.57 27.14 9.55
C VAL A 154 -16.24 27.20 11.04
N TYR A 155 -15.74 26.09 11.58
CA TYR A 155 -15.29 25.97 12.96
C TYR A 155 -14.04 26.80 13.20
N VAL A 156 -13.95 27.46 14.36
CA VAL A 156 -12.85 28.36 14.67
C VAL A 156 -12.12 27.91 15.94
N ILE A 157 -10.80 27.89 15.84
CA ILE A 157 -9.87 27.82 16.97
C ILE A 157 -9.20 29.18 17.09
N ILE A 158 -9.34 29.84 18.25
CA ILE A 158 -8.59 31.06 18.56
C ILE A 158 -7.34 30.64 19.32
N ASP A 159 -6.20 31.17 18.93
CA ASP A 159 -4.91 30.78 19.49
C ASP A 159 -4.12 31.97 20.04
N LEU A 160 -3.76 31.92 21.33
CA LEU A 160 -2.82 32.86 21.92
C LEU A 160 -1.41 32.57 21.38
N HIS A 161 -1.10 33.20 20.26
CA HIS A 161 0.08 32.92 19.48
C HIS A 161 1.30 33.75 19.89
N GLY A 162 1.06 34.98 20.34
CA GLY A 162 2.09 35.88 20.90
C GLY A 162 1.78 36.25 22.35
N ALA A 163 2.59 35.77 23.29
CA ALA A 163 2.39 36.03 24.72
C ALA A 163 3.16 37.27 25.20
N PRO A 164 2.73 37.89 26.32
CA PRO A 164 3.45 39.01 26.92
C PRO A 164 4.90 38.64 27.23
N GLY A 165 5.86 39.42 26.71
CA GLY A 165 7.29 39.17 26.92
C GLY A 165 7.89 38.03 26.09
N SER A 166 7.18 37.53 25.07
CA SER A 166 7.58 36.43 24.17
C SER A 166 7.87 35.10 24.87
N GLN A 167 7.14 34.07 24.47
CA GLN A 167 7.24 32.74 25.05
C GLN A 167 8.34 31.89 24.43
N SER A 168 8.84 32.23 23.24
CA SER A 168 9.84 31.46 22.53
C SER A 168 10.93 32.34 21.93
N PRO A 169 12.22 31.99 22.11
CA PRO A 169 13.31 32.80 21.64
C PRO A 169 13.53 32.59 20.14
N ASN A 170 14.02 33.63 19.46
CA ASN A 170 14.36 33.62 18.02
C ASN A 170 13.16 33.40 17.07
N GLU A 171 11.92 33.59 17.54
CA GLU A 171 10.72 33.28 16.76
C GLU A 171 9.88 34.52 16.44
N GLU A 172 9.65 34.78 15.14
CA GLU A 172 8.88 35.92 14.62
C GLU A 172 7.41 35.86 15.06
N PHE A 173 6.84 34.66 15.12
CA PHE A 173 5.43 34.42 15.45
C PHE A 173 5.04 34.88 16.86
N THR A 174 6.00 35.19 17.72
CA THR A 174 5.76 35.75 19.05
C THR A 174 5.41 37.24 19.01
N GLY A 175 5.59 37.89 17.86
CA GLY A 175 5.45 39.34 17.63
C GLY A 175 6.63 40.16 18.12
N HIS A 176 7.54 39.57 18.90
CA HIS A 176 8.80 40.19 19.31
C HIS A 176 9.90 39.14 19.47
N ILE A 177 10.87 39.15 18.56
CA ILE A 177 12.02 38.26 18.61
C ILE A 177 12.93 38.66 19.77
N LEU A 178 13.03 37.75 20.73
CA LEU A 178 14.07 37.80 21.76
C LEU A 178 15.19 36.80 21.41
N TYR A 179 16.38 37.33 21.14
CA TYR A 179 17.52 36.51 20.74
C TYR A 179 18.09 35.71 21.91
N GLN A 180 18.13 34.39 21.76
CA GLN A 180 18.66 33.49 22.77
C GLN A 180 20.13 33.83 23.08
N GLY A 181 20.45 33.94 24.38
CA GLY A 181 21.80 34.30 24.84
C GLY A 181 22.06 35.81 24.93
N VAL A 182 21.19 36.64 24.36
CA VAL A 182 21.21 38.11 24.54
C VAL A 182 20.10 38.52 25.49
N ASN A 183 18.86 38.21 25.13
CA ASN A 183 17.66 38.51 25.90
C ASN A 183 16.81 37.23 26.02
N PRO A 184 16.72 36.59 27.20
CA PRO A 184 15.92 35.39 27.36
C PRO A 184 14.41 35.68 27.24
N PRO A 185 13.59 34.69 26.86
CA PRO A 185 12.13 34.79 26.88
C PRO A 185 11.62 35.31 28.22
N GLN A 186 10.80 36.37 28.21
CA GLN A 186 10.36 37.07 29.42
C GLN A 186 8.94 36.65 29.86
N PHE A 187 8.27 35.79 29.08
CA PHE A 187 6.93 35.31 29.41
C PHE A 187 6.85 34.57 30.76
N TYR A 188 7.90 33.85 31.14
CA TYR A 188 7.94 32.93 32.30
C TYR A 188 8.11 33.67 33.64
N THR A 189 7.20 34.60 33.92
CA THR A 189 7.16 35.40 35.15
C THR A 189 5.72 35.54 35.63
N SER A 190 5.51 35.72 36.93
CA SER A 190 4.17 35.91 37.50
C SER A 190 3.40 37.08 36.87
N THR A 191 4.11 38.17 36.55
CA THR A 191 3.55 39.35 35.90
C THR A 191 3.04 39.06 34.49
N ASN A 192 3.87 38.42 33.64
CA ASN A 192 3.47 38.12 32.26
C ASN A 192 2.46 36.97 32.18
N TYR A 193 2.52 36.00 33.11
CA TYR A 193 1.44 35.03 33.28
C TYR A 193 0.11 35.70 33.59
N GLU A 194 0.04 36.62 34.56
CA GLU A 194 -1.23 37.29 34.88
C GLU A 194 -1.78 38.11 33.70
N ARG A 195 -0.91 38.73 32.90
CA ARG A 195 -1.33 39.42 31.66
C ARG A 195 -1.94 38.44 30.66
N ALA A 196 -1.31 37.29 30.41
CA ALA A 196 -1.86 36.27 29.53
C ALA A 196 -3.16 35.65 30.09
N LEU A 197 -3.26 35.41 31.39
CA LEU A 197 -4.50 34.92 32.03
C LEU A 197 -5.65 35.92 31.87
N LYS A 198 -5.39 37.23 32.04
CA LYS A 198 -6.37 38.29 31.77
C LYS A 198 -6.78 38.33 30.31
N PHE A 199 -5.87 38.05 29.38
CA PHE A 199 -6.22 37.95 27.96
C PHE A 199 -7.18 36.77 27.72
N LEU A 200 -6.84 35.57 28.20
CA LEU A 200 -7.67 34.36 28.04
C LEU A 200 -9.06 34.51 28.66
N GLU A 201 -9.15 35.11 29.84
CA GLU A 201 -10.43 35.43 30.50
C GLU A 201 -11.28 36.39 29.65
N TRP A 202 -10.66 37.45 29.12
CA TRP A 202 -11.36 38.40 28.27
C TRP A 202 -11.81 37.80 26.94
N MET A 203 -10.97 36.98 26.30
CA MET A 203 -11.33 36.29 25.07
C MET A 203 -12.48 35.31 25.32
N THR A 204 -12.44 34.57 26.44
CA THR A 204 -13.53 33.68 26.86
C THR A 204 -14.85 34.44 27.01
N ASN A 205 -14.82 35.57 27.72
CA ASN A 205 -16.01 36.42 27.85
C ASN A 205 -16.51 36.88 26.47
N ARG A 206 -15.62 37.37 25.60
CA ARG A 206 -15.99 37.80 24.25
C ARG A 206 -16.64 36.68 23.42
N ILE A 207 -16.08 35.48 23.46
CA ILE A 207 -16.59 34.31 22.72
C ILE A 207 -18.03 33.98 23.13
N HIS A 208 -18.39 34.18 24.40
CA HIS A 208 -19.72 33.88 24.92
C HIS A 208 -20.69 35.06 24.85
N THR A 209 -20.20 36.30 24.79
CA THR A 209 -21.06 37.50 24.77
C THR A 209 -21.21 38.15 23.39
N ASN A 210 -20.40 37.76 22.40
CA ASN A 210 -20.49 38.29 21.04
C ASN A 210 -21.14 37.26 20.11
N GLY A 211 -22.31 37.60 19.54
CA GLY A 211 -23.08 36.71 18.68
C GLY A 211 -22.40 36.25 17.39
N ASN A 212 -21.27 36.86 17.00
CA ASN A 212 -20.47 36.36 15.87
C ASN A 212 -19.67 35.10 16.20
N TYR A 213 -19.39 34.82 17.49
CA TYR A 213 -18.44 33.81 17.94
C TYR A 213 -19.06 32.41 18.17
N THR A 214 -20.24 32.15 17.60
CA THR A 214 -20.99 30.90 17.81
C THR A 214 -20.30 29.66 17.22
N THR A 215 -19.38 29.83 16.25
CA THR A 215 -18.58 28.75 15.67
C THR A 215 -17.20 28.59 16.29
N VAL A 216 -16.86 29.40 17.31
CA VAL A 216 -15.60 29.25 18.05
C VAL A 216 -15.77 28.15 19.09
N GLY A 217 -15.21 26.97 18.84
CA GLY A 217 -15.33 25.86 19.78
C GLY A 217 -14.13 25.67 20.69
N MET A 218 -12.99 26.27 20.35
CA MET A 218 -11.73 26.00 21.05
C MET A 218 -10.89 27.26 21.22
N LEU A 219 -10.25 27.38 22.39
CA LEU A 219 -9.29 28.42 22.74
C LEU A 219 -7.97 27.76 23.12
N GLN A 220 -6.92 28.02 22.35
CA GLN A 220 -5.57 27.56 22.64
C GLN A 220 -4.87 28.52 23.59
N VAL A 221 -4.38 27.95 24.69
CA VAL A 221 -3.86 28.69 25.85
C VAL A 221 -2.53 29.37 25.53
N LEU A 222 -1.68 28.73 24.73
CA LEU A 222 -0.39 29.28 24.34
C LEU A 222 0.20 28.48 23.17
N ASN A 223 0.59 29.17 22.11
CA ASN A 223 1.34 28.60 20.99
C ASN A 223 2.81 28.37 21.34
N GLU A 224 3.35 27.22 20.94
CA GLU A 224 4.79 26.92 20.86
C GLU A 224 5.67 27.57 21.95
N PRO A 225 5.50 27.24 23.26
CA PRO A 225 6.40 27.72 24.31
C PRO A 225 7.78 27.05 24.22
N VAL A 226 8.74 27.50 25.05
CA VAL A 226 10.08 26.91 25.11
C VAL A 226 10.05 25.40 25.29
N ARG A 227 10.92 24.70 24.56
CA ARG A 227 11.09 23.26 24.66
C ARG A 227 11.95 22.93 25.88
N GLY A 228 11.38 22.17 26.82
CA GLY A 228 12.07 21.69 28.02
C GLY A 228 12.58 22.77 28.99
N GLY A 229 13.39 22.34 29.97
CA GLY A 229 14.02 23.23 30.95
C GLY A 229 13.10 23.73 32.07
N VAL A 230 13.66 24.63 32.89
CA VAL A 230 12.98 25.20 34.07
C VAL A 230 11.75 26.02 33.69
N ASN A 231 11.82 26.79 32.60
CA ASN A 231 10.72 27.63 32.13
C ASN A 231 9.52 26.81 31.64
N ALA A 232 9.75 25.74 30.86
CA ALA A 232 8.65 24.85 30.47
C ALA A 232 8.00 24.18 31.69
N THR A 233 8.81 23.75 32.66
CA THR A 233 8.31 23.13 33.89
C THR A 233 7.54 24.12 34.75
N ASP A 234 8.04 25.33 34.90
CA ASP A 234 7.37 26.42 35.62
C ASP A 234 6.01 26.75 34.98
N MET A 235 5.97 26.93 33.67
CA MET A 235 4.72 27.19 32.94
C MET A 235 3.69 26.06 33.14
N ARG A 236 4.09 24.79 33.02
CA ARG A 236 3.19 23.65 33.24
C ARG A 236 2.65 23.63 34.68
N LYS A 237 3.45 24.01 35.68
CA LYS A 237 3.04 24.05 37.09
C LYS A 237 2.18 25.26 37.44
N ASN A 238 2.53 26.43 36.91
CA ASN A 238 2.08 27.71 37.46
C ASN A 238 1.19 28.51 36.51
N PHE A 239 1.25 28.28 35.20
CA PHE A 239 0.46 29.00 34.19
C PHE A 239 -0.69 28.15 33.65
N TYR A 240 -0.44 26.94 33.13
CA TYR A 240 -1.47 26.11 32.50
C TYR A 240 -2.66 25.77 33.41
N PRO A 241 -2.46 25.38 34.70
CA PRO A 241 -3.58 25.07 35.59
C PRO A 241 -4.43 26.31 35.87
N LYS A 242 -3.78 27.47 36.06
CA LYS A 242 -4.48 28.74 36.26
C LYS A 242 -5.23 29.21 35.01
N ALA A 243 -4.68 28.96 33.82
CA ALA A 243 -5.35 29.27 32.56
C ALA A 243 -6.65 28.46 32.43
N TYR A 244 -6.58 27.16 32.73
CA TYR A 244 -7.76 26.29 32.77
C TYR A 244 -8.81 26.82 33.76
N GLU A 245 -8.41 27.12 34.99
CA GLU A 245 -9.31 27.64 36.03
C GLU A 245 -9.94 28.98 35.67
N ARG A 246 -9.17 29.92 35.10
CA ARG A 246 -9.67 31.25 34.74
C ARG A 246 -10.67 31.21 33.58
N ILE A 247 -10.45 30.33 32.61
CA ILE A 247 -11.41 30.11 31.52
C ILE A 247 -12.70 29.51 32.09
N GLN A 248 -12.61 28.44 32.88
CA GLN A 248 -13.78 27.81 33.51
C GLN A 248 -14.54 28.77 34.45
N ALA A 249 -13.82 29.60 35.21
CA ALA A 249 -14.42 30.60 36.09
C ALA A 249 -15.15 31.70 35.31
N ALA A 250 -14.61 32.14 34.16
CA ALA A 250 -15.28 33.08 33.27
C ALA A 250 -16.59 32.48 32.72
N GLU A 251 -16.56 31.23 32.28
CA GLU A 251 -17.75 30.51 31.81
C GLU A 251 -18.79 30.30 32.92
N ALA A 252 -18.35 29.96 34.13
CA ALA A 252 -19.22 29.83 35.29
C ALA A 252 -19.89 31.17 35.65
N LYS A 253 -19.15 32.28 35.61
CA LYS A 253 -19.69 33.63 35.86
C LYS A 253 -20.75 34.03 34.84
N LEU A 254 -20.64 33.53 33.61
CA LEU A 254 -21.61 33.75 32.53
C LEU A 254 -22.74 32.71 32.52
N ASN A 255 -22.77 31.77 33.47
CA ASN A 255 -23.72 30.65 33.53
C ASN A 255 -23.75 29.79 32.24
N VAL A 256 -22.58 29.61 31.60
CA VAL A 256 -22.47 28.78 30.39
C VAL A 256 -22.75 27.32 30.76
N ALA A 257 -23.74 26.73 30.08
CA ALA A 257 -24.07 25.32 30.22
C ALA A 257 -22.85 24.45 29.90
N LYS A 258 -22.68 23.33 30.60
CA LYS A 258 -21.51 22.44 30.45
C LYS A 258 -21.29 21.99 29.00
N ALA A 259 -22.38 21.72 28.28
CA ALA A 259 -22.36 21.39 26.85
C ALA A 259 -21.73 22.53 26.02
N ASP A 260 -22.06 23.78 26.28
CA ASP A 260 -21.65 24.93 25.47
C ASP A 260 -20.30 25.54 25.89
N ARG A 261 -19.57 24.87 26.79
CA ARG A 261 -18.24 25.31 27.24
C ARG A 261 -17.19 25.12 26.16
N LEU A 262 -16.16 25.96 26.20
CA LEU A 262 -15.04 25.89 25.28
C LEU A 262 -14.19 24.66 25.55
N HIS A 263 -13.70 24.08 24.46
CA HIS A 263 -12.53 23.22 24.53
C HIS A 263 -11.29 24.07 24.80
N ILE A 264 -10.49 23.67 25.79
CA ILE A 264 -9.26 24.38 26.17
C ILE A 264 -8.10 23.60 25.61
N GLN A 265 -7.37 24.20 24.67
CA GLN A 265 -6.28 23.54 23.97
C GLN A 265 -4.91 23.93 24.54
N PHE A 266 -4.05 22.94 24.73
CA PHE A 266 -2.67 23.11 25.19
C PHE A 266 -1.70 22.47 24.20
N MET A 267 -0.44 22.90 24.17
CA MET A 267 0.59 22.15 23.45
C MET A 267 0.75 20.76 24.06
N GLY A 268 0.67 19.73 23.22
CA GLY A 268 0.77 18.33 23.60
C GLY A 268 2.21 17.89 23.89
N THR A 269 2.35 16.65 24.35
CA THR A 269 3.64 16.06 24.70
C THR A 269 4.64 16.02 23.54
N SER A 270 4.16 15.93 22.29
CA SER A 270 4.98 15.90 21.08
C SER A 270 5.73 17.20 20.81
N TRP A 271 5.28 18.33 21.38
CA TRP A 271 5.97 19.62 21.24
C TRP A 271 7.32 19.65 21.98
N GLY A 272 7.43 18.92 23.11
CA GLY A 272 8.67 18.84 23.90
C GLY A 272 8.74 19.79 25.10
N SER A 273 7.66 20.49 25.43
CA SER A 273 7.54 21.25 26.69
C SER A 273 7.03 20.41 27.87
N GLY A 274 7.06 19.08 27.80
CA GLY A 274 6.54 18.16 28.82
C GLY A 274 5.05 17.83 28.66
N ASP A 275 4.48 17.02 29.56
CA ASP A 275 3.05 16.69 29.53
C ASP A 275 2.23 17.73 30.33
N PRO A 276 1.37 18.55 29.69
CA PRO A 276 0.49 19.47 30.42
C PRO A 276 -0.44 18.75 31.41
N ARG A 277 -0.80 17.48 31.19
CA ARG A 277 -1.71 16.72 32.06
C ARG A 277 -1.16 16.51 33.47
N GLU A 278 0.15 16.65 33.67
CA GLU A 278 0.82 16.47 34.95
C GLU A 278 0.26 17.40 36.05
N PHE A 279 -0.16 18.62 35.68
CA PHE A 279 -0.60 19.64 36.63
C PHE A 279 -1.99 20.20 36.36
N LEU A 280 -2.66 19.80 35.27
CA LEU A 280 -4.00 20.28 34.98
C LEU A 280 -5.01 19.79 36.05
N PRO A 281 -5.92 20.67 36.54
CA PRO A 281 -6.91 20.28 37.54
C PRO A 281 -7.89 19.20 37.05
N SER A 282 -8.14 19.18 35.73
CA SER A 282 -8.96 18.18 35.05
C SER A 282 -8.54 18.11 33.58
N THR A 283 -8.72 16.93 32.98
CA THR A 283 -8.59 16.73 31.52
C THR A 283 -9.93 16.80 30.80
N GLU A 284 -11.02 17.03 31.54
CA GLU A 284 -12.34 17.29 30.94
C GLU A 284 -12.29 18.59 30.13
N MET A 285 -12.75 18.54 28.87
CA MET A 285 -12.65 19.62 27.87
C MET A 285 -11.22 20.04 27.49
N ALA A 286 -10.18 19.34 27.97
CA ALA A 286 -8.80 19.59 27.57
C ALA A 286 -8.48 18.89 26.24
N PHE A 287 -7.97 19.66 25.29
CA PHE A 287 -7.50 19.19 23.99
C PHE A 287 -6.01 19.52 23.85
N PHE A 288 -5.34 18.80 22.96
CA PHE A 288 -3.91 18.94 22.79
C PHE A 288 -3.58 19.24 21.35
N ASP A 289 -2.58 20.09 21.17
CA ASP A 289 -2.05 20.47 19.86
C ASP A 289 -0.71 19.79 19.61
N ALA A 290 -0.51 19.30 18.40
CA ALA A 290 0.76 18.79 17.92
C ALA A 290 1.19 19.57 16.68
N HIS A 291 2.38 20.15 16.74
CA HIS A 291 3.01 20.76 15.56
C HIS A 291 3.98 19.76 14.96
N ARG A 292 3.65 19.27 13.77
CA ARG A 292 4.37 18.18 13.11
C ARG A 292 5.01 18.64 11.81
N TYR A 293 6.17 19.25 11.94
CA TYR A 293 7.01 19.64 10.81
C TYR A 293 8.07 18.59 10.51
N LEU A 294 7.95 17.92 9.36
CA LEU A 294 9.03 17.06 8.82
C LEU A 294 10.18 17.90 8.24
N SER A 295 9.95 19.21 8.02
CA SER A 295 10.95 20.16 7.51
C SER A 295 12.14 20.40 8.43
N PHE A 296 11.99 20.11 9.73
CA PHE A 296 13.01 20.32 10.75
C PHE A 296 13.47 19.00 11.37
N ASP A 297 12.99 17.86 10.84
CA ASP A 297 13.33 16.54 11.36
C ASP A 297 14.57 15.98 10.63
N ASN A 298 15.74 16.14 11.25
CA ASN A 298 17.02 15.66 10.71
C ASN A 298 17.21 14.13 10.85
N ARG A 299 16.24 13.42 11.45
CA ARG A 299 16.34 11.97 11.69
C ARG A 299 15.77 11.14 10.56
N ILE A 300 14.99 11.75 9.66
CA ILE A 300 14.39 11.06 8.53
C ILE A 300 15.47 10.89 7.46
N GLU A 301 15.66 9.66 7.01
CA GLU A 301 16.53 9.37 5.86
C GLU A 301 16.12 10.23 4.65
N GLY A 302 17.10 10.78 3.93
CA GLY A 302 16.87 11.76 2.87
C GLY A 302 16.29 11.21 1.56
N THR A 303 15.37 10.25 1.63
CA THR A 303 14.74 9.61 0.47
C THR A 303 13.22 9.79 0.48
N LYS A 304 12.61 9.92 -0.70
CA LYS A 304 11.14 10.01 -0.85
C LYS A 304 10.40 8.90 -0.12
N LYS A 305 10.94 7.68 -0.15
CA LYS A 305 10.39 6.51 0.54
C LYS A 305 10.39 6.69 2.06
N ALA A 306 11.46 7.23 2.64
CA ALA A 306 11.56 7.44 4.08
C ALA A 306 10.56 8.50 4.56
N TYR A 307 10.37 9.59 3.82
CA TYR A 307 9.36 10.61 4.15
C TYR A 307 7.94 10.07 4.12
N ILE A 308 7.56 9.32 3.08
CA ILE A 308 6.26 8.63 3.04
C ILE A 308 6.14 7.66 4.20
N THR A 309 7.18 6.86 4.47
CA THR A 309 7.17 5.89 5.56
C THR A 309 6.99 6.58 6.92
N GLN A 310 7.64 7.72 7.14
CA GLN A 310 7.51 8.47 8.38
C GLN A 310 6.12 9.08 8.52
N ALA A 311 5.61 9.76 7.49
CA ALA A 311 4.24 10.29 7.47
C ALA A 311 3.21 9.20 7.79
N CYS A 312 3.40 8.01 7.22
CA CYS A 312 2.54 6.85 7.43
C CYS A 312 2.57 6.28 8.86
N LYS A 313 3.71 6.42 9.57
CA LYS A 313 3.93 5.94 10.93
C LYS A 313 3.48 6.93 12.00
N ASP A 314 3.33 8.20 11.66
CA ASP A 314 2.90 9.21 12.60
C ASP A 314 1.57 8.82 13.25
N ASN A 315 1.48 9.05 14.55
CA ASN A 315 0.26 8.85 15.34
C ASN A 315 0.35 9.81 16.53
N MET A 316 -0.53 10.80 16.55
CA MET A 316 -0.48 11.84 17.56
C MET A 316 -1.27 11.48 18.82
N GLY A 317 -2.10 10.43 18.75
CA GLY A 317 -2.90 9.93 19.87
C GLY A 317 -4.30 10.55 19.94
N THR A 318 -4.99 10.25 21.04
CA THR A 318 -6.39 10.65 21.26
C THR A 318 -6.49 12.09 21.78
N ASN A 319 -7.53 12.82 21.36
CA ASN A 319 -7.75 14.23 21.71
C ASN A 319 -6.60 15.16 21.28
N VAL A 320 -5.84 14.75 20.26
CA VAL A 320 -4.77 15.55 19.66
C VAL A 320 -5.19 15.98 18.26
N THR A 321 -5.14 17.29 18.03
CA THR A 321 -5.24 17.87 16.69
C THR A 321 -3.84 18.22 16.22
N VAL A 322 -3.50 17.94 14.97
CA VAL A 322 -2.27 18.47 14.37
C VAL A 322 -2.54 19.91 13.94
N GLY A 323 -2.31 20.88 14.82
CA GLY A 323 -2.61 22.30 14.59
C GLY A 323 -1.68 22.97 13.58
N GLU A 324 -0.49 22.39 13.37
CA GLU A 324 0.45 22.89 12.37
C GLU A 324 1.27 21.77 11.71
N TRP A 325 1.37 21.86 10.39
CA TRP A 325 2.21 21.02 9.54
C TRP A 325 2.29 21.64 8.14
N SER A 326 3.26 21.20 7.33
CA SER A 326 3.42 21.65 5.95
C SER A 326 3.90 20.52 5.03
N LEU A 327 4.06 20.80 3.74
CA LEU A 327 4.65 19.85 2.79
C LEU A 327 6.16 19.96 2.71
N SER A 328 6.80 20.88 3.44
CA SER A 328 8.25 21.03 3.37
C SER A 328 8.97 19.81 3.95
N VAL A 329 10.02 19.39 3.27
CA VAL A 329 10.97 18.39 3.75
C VAL A 329 12.17 19.08 4.39
N ASN A 330 13.09 18.31 4.97
CA ASN A 330 14.30 18.82 5.63
C ASN A 330 14.91 20.02 4.88
N SER A 331 15.21 21.09 5.62
CA SER A 331 15.70 22.36 5.06
C SER A 331 16.96 22.22 4.20
N THR A 332 17.79 21.19 4.43
CA THR A 332 18.97 20.89 3.62
C THR A 332 18.64 20.15 2.31
N LEU A 333 17.51 19.43 2.28
CA LEU A 333 17.08 18.62 1.14
C LEU A 333 16.10 19.35 0.23
N LYS A 334 15.34 20.33 0.76
CA LYS A 334 14.18 20.94 0.10
C LYS A 334 14.44 21.56 -1.28
N ASN A 335 15.69 21.88 -1.62
CA ASN A 335 16.08 22.47 -2.90
C ASN A 335 16.87 21.51 -3.82
N THR A 336 17.04 20.26 -3.41
CA THR A 336 17.69 19.23 -4.24
C THR A 336 16.79 18.85 -5.42
N PRO A 337 17.33 18.28 -6.52
CA PRO A 337 16.52 17.80 -7.64
C PRO A 337 15.42 16.81 -7.24
N GLU A 338 15.67 16.05 -6.16
CA GLU A 338 14.72 15.07 -5.62
C GLU A 338 13.51 15.73 -4.96
N PHE A 339 13.71 16.84 -4.24
CA PHE A 339 12.68 17.44 -3.38
C PHE A 339 12.31 18.89 -3.69
N LYS A 340 12.93 19.54 -4.68
CA LYS A 340 12.49 20.86 -5.14
C LYS A 340 10.99 20.84 -5.46
N TYR A 341 10.31 21.95 -5.23
CA TYR A 341 8.86 22.00 -5.34
C TYR A 341 8.41 21.92 -6.81
N GLU A 342 9.22 22.41 -7.76
CA GLU A 342 8.89 22.34 -9.19
C GLU A 342 9.15 20.94 -9.78
N GLY A 343 8.14 20.36 -10.43
CA GLY A 343 8.25 19.09 -11.15
C GLY A 343 8.18 17.84 -10.27
N GLN A 344 7.86 17.99 -8.98
CA GLN A 344 7.73 16.90 -8.01
C GLN A 344 6.28 16.75 -7.49
N GLU A 345 5.30 17.38 -8.15
CA GLU A 345 3.91 17.53 -7.70
C GLU A 345 3.24 16.17 -7.46
N THR A 346 3.53 15.18 -8.30
CA THR A 346 2.99 13.83 -8.17
C THR A 346 3.40 13.16 -6.86
N TRP A 347 4.67 13.29 -6.47
CA TRP A 347 5.15 12.71 -5.22
C TRP A 347 4.59 13.48 -4.02
N TYR A 348 4.59 14.81 -4.09
CA TYR A 348 4.05 15.63 -3.01
C TYR A 348 2.54 15.47 -2.81
N ARG A 349 1.78 15.13 -3.85
CA ARG A 349 0.36 14.73 -3.73
C ARG A 349 0.22 13.47 -2.86
N ALA A 350 1.04 12.44 -3.12
CA ALA A 350 1.03 11.22 -2.32
C ALA A 350 1.52 11.47 -0.89
N TYR A 351 2.51 12.35 -0.72
CA TYR A 351 3.05 12.74 0.58
C TYR A 351 2.06 13.56 1.43
N TRP A 352 1.35 14.50 0.81
CA TRP A 352 0.23 15.19 1.44
C TRP A 352 -0.84 14.20 1.92
N ALA A 353 -1.26 13.28 1.04
CA ALA A 353 -2.29 12.30 1.36
C ALA A 353 -1.88 11.38 2.51
N ALA A 354 -0.61 10.94 2.54
CA ALA A 354 -0.05 10.13 3.62
C ALA A 354 -0.07 10.87 4.97
N GLN A 355 0.32 12.14 4.99
CA GLN A 355 0.27 12.97 6.21
C GLN A 355 -1.17 13.21 6.67
N ALA A 356 -2.04 13.69 5.77
CA ALA A 356 -3.43 14.02 6.07
C ALA A 356 -4.21 12.81 6.64
N GLU A 357 -4.10 11.64 6.01
CA GLU A 357 -4.75 10.41 6.51
C GLU A 357 -4.20 9.99 7.87
N SER A 358 -2.88 10.08 8.05
CA SER A 358 -2.22 9.76 9.31
C SER A 358 -2.73 10.65 10.46
N PHE A 359 -2.89 11.95 10.21
CA PHE A 359 -3.42 12.90 11.18
C PHE A 359 -4.91 12.72 11.45
N GLU A 360 -5.69 12.23 10.47
CA GLU A 360 -7.11 11.87 10.66
C GLU A 360 -7.33 10.62 11.54
N ARG A 361 -6.27 9.84 11.82
CA ARG A 361 -6.31 8.82 12.90
C ARG A 361 -6.47 9.47 14.28
N SER A 362 -6.01 10.72 14.42
CA SER A 362 -6.21 11.58 15.60
C SER A 362 -7.48 12.43 15.40
N ASN A 363 -7.56 13.65 15.94
CA ASN A 363 -8.73 14.51 15.75
C ASN A 363 -8.78 15.20 14.37
N GLY A 364 -7.70 15.12 13.60
CA GLY A 364 -7.56 15.79 12.31
C GLY A 364 -6.37 16.75 12.29
N TRP A 365 -6.39 17.68 11.34
CA TRP A 365 -5.23 18.49 10.98
C TRP A 365 -5.60 19.91 10.54
N ILE A 366 -4.66 20.83 10.72
CA ILE A 366 -4.73 22.23 10.32
C ILE A 366 -3.40 22.58 9.66
N PHE A 367 -3.45 22.89 8.36
CA PHE A 367 -2.25 23.15 7.58
C PHE A 367 -1.68 24.54 7.87
N TRP A 368 -0.37 24.65 8.01
CA TRP A 368 0.34 25.93 8.11
C TRP A 368 0.91 26.29 6.73
N THR A 369 0.33 27.24 5.99
CA THR A 369 -0.79 28.18 6.28
C THR A 369 -1.75 28.30 5.07
N TRP A 370 -2.85 29.07 5.19
CA TRP A 370 -3.83 29.27 4.10
C TRP A 370 -3.19 29.87 2.84
N LYS A 371 -2.46 30.99 2.97
CA LYS A 371 -1.85 31.69 1.83
C LYS A 371 -0.58 32.44 2.21
N CYS A 372 0.20 32.77 1.18
CA CYS A 372 1.49 33.43 1.25
C CYS A 372 1.64 34.40 0.07
N ASP A 373 2.54 35.38 0.17
CA ASP A 373 2.95 36.25 -0.94
C ASP A 373 4.47 36.45 -0.98
N GLY A 374 5.00 36.90 -2.13
CA GLY A 374 6.44 37.05 -2.34
C GLY A 374 7.26 35.75 -2.30
N VAL A 375 6.60 34.58 -2.27
CA VAL A 375 7.21 33.24 -2.22
C VAL A 375 6.50 32.29 -3.18
N GLU A 376 7.24 31.67 -4.11
CA GLU A 376 6.68 30.70 -5.09
C GLU A 376 6.53 29.28 -4.54
N ASP A 377 7.27 28.96 -3.48
CA ASP A 377 7.23 27.66 -2.83
C ASP A 377 5.86 27.38 -2.18
N TRP A 378 5.05 26.57 -2.86
CA TRP A 378 3.70 26.22 -2.42
C TRP A 378 3.67 25.28 -1.21
N ARG A 379 4.81 24.75 -0.74
CA ARG A 379 4.83 23.74 0.34
C ARG A 379 4.37 24.27 1.70
N TRP A 380 4.32 25.58 1.87
CA TRP A 380 3.83 26.28 3.05
C TRP A 380 2.50 27.02 2.82
N CYS A 381 1.94 26.93 1.61
CA CYS A 381 0.86 27.80 1.15
C CYS A 381 -0.28 26.95 0.57
N TYR A 382 -1.27 26.62 1.40
CA TYR A 382 -2.33 25.68 1.05
C TYR A 382 -3.03 26.05 -0.26
N LYS A 383 -3.39 27.33 -0.40
CA LYS A 383 -4.05 27.85 -1.61
C LYS A 383 -3.20 27.63 -2.87
N LYS A 384 -1.91 27.98 -2.83
CA LYS A 384 -0.98 27.74 -3.96
C LYS A 384 -0.78 26.24 -4.22
N ALA A 385 -0.75 25.40 -3.19
CA ALA A 385 -0.60 23.95 -3.35
C ALA A 385 -1.84 23.31 -4.00
N VAL A 386 -3.04 23.87 -3.76
CA VAL A 386 -4.27 23.49 -4.48
C VAL A 386 -4.22 23.95 -5.93
N GLU A 387 -3.76 25.18 -6.20
CA GLU A 387 -3.60 25.73 -7.55
C GLU A 387 -2.56 24.94 -8.38
N ALA A 388 -1.45 24.53 -7.77
CA ALA A 388 -0.44 23.63 -8.35
C ALA A 388 -0.95 22.19 -8.53
N GLY A 389 -2.16 21.89 -8.05
CA GLY A 389 -2.78 20.58 -8.12
C GLY A 389 -2.20 19.56 -7.14
N VAL A 390 -1.23 19.91 -6.30
CA VAL A 390 -0.61 18.99 -5.32
C VAL A 390 -1.63 18.56 -4.27
N ILE A 391 -2.37 19.53 -3.73
CA ILE A 391 -3.49 19.29 -2.83
C ILE A 391 -4.77 19.25 -3.68
N PRO A 392 -5.63 18.21 -3.56
CA PRO A 392 -6.90 18.17 -4.27
C PRO A 392 -7.85 19.26 -3.76
N LYS A 393 -8.77 19.69 -4.64
CA LYS A 393 -9.82 20.65 -4.27
C LYS A 393 -10.81 20.12 -3.23
N ASP A 394 -10.92 18.80 -3.08
CA ASP A 394 -11.67 18.19 -1.98
C ASP A 394 -10.69 17.58 -1.00
N ALA A 395 -10.49 18.25 0.13
CA ALA A 395 -9.61 17.77 1.20
C ALA A 395 -10.03 16.38 1.73
N GLY A 396 -11.31 16.00 1.62
CA GLY A 396 -11.80 14.69 2.04
C GLY A 396 -11.35 13.53 1.15
N SER A 397 -10.81 13.81 -0.03
CA SER A 397 -10.27 12.80 -0.95
C SER A 397 -8.89 12.25 -0.55
N ALA A 398 -8.27 12.79 0.52
CA ALA A 398 -6.95 12.36 1.01
C ALA A 398 -6.84 10.84 1.17
N ALA A 399 -7.85 10.21 1.79
CA ALA A 399 -7.87 8.76 1.99
C ALA A 399 -7.79 8.00 0.66
N ALA A 400 -8.50 8.43 -0.38
CA ALA A 400 -8.50 7.76 -1.69
C ALA A 400 -7.20 7.93 -2.49
N LEU A 401 -6.42 8.97 -2.17
CA LEU A 401 -5.14 9.28 -2.83
C LEU A 401 -3.93 8.72 -2.10
N SER A 402 -4.12 8.28 -0.85
CA SER A 402 -3.06 7.78 -0.02
C SER A 402 -2.57 6.41 -0.48
N PRO A 403 -1.25 6.13 -0.39
CA PRO A 403 -0.72 4.78 -0.53
C PRO A 403 -1.40 3.74 0.37
N PHE A 404 -1.97 4.15 1.51
CA PHE A 404 -2.71 3.23 2.39
C PHE A 404 -3.99 2.70 1.77
N ASP A 405 -4.71 3.48 0.96
CA ASP A 405 -5.93 2.98 0.33
C ASP A 405 -5.60 1.94 -0.74
N ALA A 406 -4.51 2.12 -1.49
CA ALA A 406 -3.99 1.08 -2.37
C ALA A 406 -3.64 -0.19 -1.59
N ILE A 407 -2.94 -0.07 -0.45
CA ILE A 407 -2.59 -1.21 0.42
C ILE A 407 -3.84 -1.84 1.05
N ARG A 408 -4.82 -1.04 1.49
CA ARG A 408 -6.07 -1.48 2.10
C ARG A 408 -6.93 -2.20 1.08
N LYS A 409 -7.10 -1.64 -0.12
CA LYS A 409 -7.77 -2.29 -1.25
C LYS A 409 -7.05 -3.57 -1.65
N ALA A 410 -5.73 -3.56 -1.72
CA ALA A 410 -4.95 -4.78 -1.95
C ALA A 410 -5.18 -5.82 -0.85
N ARG A 411 -5.22 -5.43 0.42
CA ARG A 411 -5.56 -6.34 1.54
C ARG A 411 -6.99 -6.85 1.46
N LEU A 412 -7.97 -6.02 1.09
CA LEU A 412 -9.36 -6.42 0.89
C LEU A 412 -9.49 -7.37 -0.30
N TRP A 413 -8.78 -7.11 -1.40
CA TRP A 413 -8.71 -8.02 -2.54
C TRP A 413 -8.04 -9.33 -2.16
N VAL A 414 -6.93 -9.29 -1.42
CA VAL A 414 -6.26 -10.49 -0.89
C VAL A 414 -7.17 -11.25 0.07
N GLN A 415 -7.95 -10.57 0.91
CA GLN A 415 -8.97 -11.19 1.77
C GLN A 415 -10.11 -11.82 0.96
N SER A 416 -10.42 -11.30 -0.22
CA SER A 416 -11.39 -11.90 -1.15
C SER A 416 -10.84 -13.13 -1.88
N LEU A 417 -9.51 -13.35 -1.85
CA LEU A 417 -8.93 -14.59 -2.32
C LEU A 417 -9.28 -15.69 -1.31
N LYS A 418 -9.60 -16.90 -1.80
CA LYS A 418 -9.77 -18.05 -0.92
C LYS A 418 -8.51 -18.21 -0.06
N PRO A 419 -8.62 -18.31 1.28
CA PRO A 419 -7.46 -18.60 2.11
C PRO A 419 -6.80 -19.87 1.57
N GLN A 420 -5.54 -19.76 1.17
CA GLN A 420 -4.74 -20.94 0.90
C GLN A 420 -4.53 -21.63 2.24
N ASN A 421 -5.27 -22.70 2.49
CA ASN A 421 -4.88 -23.66 3.50
C ASN A 421 -3.51 -24.20 3.08
N LEU A 422 -2.45 -23.72 3.74
CA LEU A 422 -1.15 -24.39 3.70
C LEU A 422 -1.40 -25.87 4.03
N HIS A 423 -0.89 -26.74 3.18
CA HIS A 423 -1.09 -28.19 3.12
C HIS A 423 -0.85 -28.90 4.47
N SER A 424 -1.80 -28.86 5.41
CA SER A 424 -1.72 -29.61 6.67
C SER A 424 -2.83 -30.65 6.84
N SER A 425 -3.77 -30.76 5.89
CA SER A 425 -4.98 -31.59 6.03
C SER A 425 -5.11 -32.78 5.08
N LEU A 426 -4.09 -33.13 4.29
CA LEU A 426 -4.19 -34.20 3.28
C LEU A 426 -3.41 -35.48 3.60
N TYR A 427 -2.98 -35.73 4.84
CA TYR A 427 -2.32 -36.98 5.19
C TYR A 427 -3.37 -38.07 5.50
N ALA A 428 -3.74 -38.87 4.51
CA ALA A 428 -4.28 -40.20 4.80
C ALA A 428 -3.16 -41.05 5.43
N GLN A 429 -3.51 -42.00 6.31
CA GLN A 429 -2.51 -42.94 6.83
C GLN A 429 -1.93 -43.74 5.66
N PRO A 430 -0.60 -43.82 5.48
CA PRO A 430 0.00 -44.51 4.35
C PRO A 430 -0.33 -45.99 4.42
N LEU A 431 -1.00 -46.51 3.40
CA LEU A 431 -1.37 -47.93 3.29
C LEU A 431 -0.52 -48.59 2.21
N LYS A 432 0.00 -49.79 2.49
CA LYS A 432 0.74 -50.54 1.48
C LYS A 432 -0.16 -50.91 0.28
N PRO A 433 0.38 -50.99 -0.95
CA PRO A 433 -0.31 -51.56 -2.10
C PRO A 433 -0.77 -53.00 -1.81
N ARG A 434 -1.87 -53.43 -2.44
CA ARG A 434 -2.40 -54.80 -2.29
C ARG A 434 -1.59 -55.84 -3.09
N TYR A 435 -0.90 -55.39 -4.13
CA TYR A 435 -0.08 -56.23 -5.00
C TYR A 435 1.41 -56.02 -4.69
N PRO A 436 2.23 -57.09 -4.74
CA PRO A 436 3.67 -57.02 -4.44
C PRO A 436 4.42 -56.19 -5.48
N ALA A 437 5.44 -55.44 -5.05
CA ALA A 437 6.26 -54.61 -5.93
C ALA A 437 7.21 -55.45 -6.80
N GLU A 438 7.53 -56.67 -6.36
CA GLU A 438 8.37 -57.65 -7.03
C GLU A 438 7.85 -58.01 -8.42
N ASP A 439 6.52 -58.01 -8.60
CA ASP A 439 5.84 -58.26 -9.87
C ASP A 439 6.20 -57.20 -10.94
N LEU A 440 6.63 -56.00 -10.56
CA LEU A 440 7.01 -54.95 -11.51
C LEU A 440 8.15 -55.42 -12.43
N LEU A 441 9.04 -56.28 -11.94
CA LEU A 441 10.11 -56.88 -12.75
C LEU A 441 9.58 -57.83 -13.83
N ALA A 442 8.41 -58.44 -13.62
CA ALA A 442 7.77 -59.33 -14.58
C ALA A 442 6.97 -58.58 -15.65
N LEU A 443 6.62 -57.30 -15.40
CA LEU A 443 5.92 -56.44 -16.36
C LEU A 443 6.87 -55.85 -17.41
N VAL A 444 8.15 -55.71 -17.07
CA VAL A 444 9.20 -55.24 -17.98
C VAL A 444 9.52 -56.32 -19.01
N ASN A 445 9.31 -56.03 -20.30
CA ASN A 445 9.63 -56.95 -21.38
C ASN A 445 10.89 -56.52 -22.12
N THR A 446 11.73 -57.47 -22.52
CA THR A 446 12.89 -57.18 -23.37
C THR A 446 12.50 -56.72 -24.77
N ASP A 447 11.28 -57.01 -25.22
CA ASP A 447 10.71 -56.53 -26.47
C ASP A 447 9.72 -55.38 -26.24
N ILE A 448 10.17 -54.16 -26.54
CA ILE A 448 9.40 -52.90 -26.42
C ILE A 448 8.11 -52.86 -27.26
N ARG A 449 7.89 -53.84 -28.16
CA ARG A 449 6.68 -53.94 -28.99
C ARG A 449 5.56 -54.71 -28.30
N LYS A 450 5.85 -55.41 -27.19
CA LYS A 450 4.85 -56.16 -26.44
C LYS A 450 4.02 -55.24 -25.56
N PRO A 451 2.76 -55.62 -25.26
CA PRO A 451 1.88 -54.79 -24.43
C PRO A 451 2.49 -54.61 -23.03
N PHE A 452 2.62 -53.35 -22.62
CA PHE A 452 3.04 -52.96 -21.27
C PHE A 452 1.82 -52.35 -20.57
N ASP A 453 1.28 -53.05 -19.58
CA ASP A 453 0.06 -52.62 -18.90
C ASP A 453 0.37 -51.59 -17.82
N MET A 454 0.07 -50.33 -18.11
CA MET A 454 0.32 -49.23 -17.18
C MET A 454 -0.58 -49.30 -15.95
N ALA A 455 -1.78 -49.89 -16.05
CA ALA A 455 -2.66 -50.06 -14.90
C ALA A 455 -2.04 -51.01 -13.87
N GLU A 456 -1.40 -52.10 -14.32
CA GLU A 456 -0.70 -53.05 -13.45
C GLU A 456 0.48 -52.41 -12.71
N VAL A 457 1.15 -51.43 -13.32
CA VAL A 457 2.20 -50.63 -12.66
C VAL A 457 1.59 -49.74 -11.58
N VAL A 458 0.54 -48.97 -11.92
CA VAL A 458 -0.06 -48.01 -10.99
C VAL A 458 -0.62 -48.71 -9.75
N VAL A 459 -1.31 -49.85 -9.87
CA VAL A 459 -1.88 -50.57 -8.71
C VAL A 459 -0.83 -51.10 -7.74
N ARG A 460 0.43 -51.25 -8.15
CA ARG A 460 1.55 -51.69 -7.30
C ARG A 460 2.30 -50.53 -6.63
N ILE A 461 2.04 -49.30 -7.07
CA ILE A 461 2.68 -48.10 -6.54
C ILE A 461 1.73 -47.37 -5.57
N VAL A 462 0.43 -47.36 -5.87
CA VAL A 462 -0.54 -46.57 -5.11
C VAL A 462 -1.04 -47.29 -3.86
N ASP A 463 -1.37 -46.50 -2.85
CA ASP A 463 -1.84 -46.95 -1.56
C ASP A 463 -3.11 -47.78 -1.70
N HIS A 464 -3.10 -48.97 -1.07
CA HIS A 464 -4.19 -49.94 -1.11
C HIS A 464 -4.66 -50.31 -2.55
N SER A 465 -3.82 -50.05 -3.56
CA SER A 465 -4.12 -50.28 -4.98
C SER A 465 -5.41 -49.59 -5.45
N ARG A 466 -5.76 -48.45 -4.85
CA ARG A 466 -6.97 -47.68 -5.16
C ARG A 466 -6.67 -46.53 -6.11
N VAL A 467 -7.41 -46.48 -7.20
CA VAL A 467 -7.34 -45.39 -8.18
C VAL A 467 -8.73 -44.86 -8.49
N SER A 468 -8.83 -43.54 -8.68
CA SER A 468 -10.00 -42.88 -9.22
C SER A 468 -9.72 -42.48 -10.66
N VAL A 469 -10.09 -43.34 -11.61
CA VAL A 469 -9.81 -43.14 -13.05
C VAL A 469 -10.63 -41.98 -13.61
N PHE A 470 -9.95 -41.01 -14.22
CA PHE A 470 -10.57 -39.88 -14.89
C PHE A 470 -10.96 -40.28 -16.32
N LYS A 471 -12.26 -40.15 -16.64
CA LYS A 471 -12.83 -40.46 -17.96
C LYS A 471 -12.36 -41.82 -18.53
N PRO A 472 -12.72 -42.96 -17.91
CA PRO A 472 -12.26 -44.28 -18.34
C PRO A 472 -12.67 -44.64 -19.78
N SER A 473 -13.76 -44.06 -20.30
CA SER A 473 -14.26 -44.33 -21.66
C SER A 473 -13.70 -43.41 -22.76
N TYR A 474 -13.00 -42.33 -22.41
CA TYR A 474 -12.49 -41.33 -23.35
C TYR A 474 -10.96 -41.33 -23.31
N GLY A 475 -10.31 -41.28 -24.47
CA GLY A 475 -8.85 -41.31 -24.58
C GLY A 475 -8.23 -42.50 -23.82
N LYS A 476 -8.58 -43.74 -24.20
CA LYS A 476 -8.26 -44.97 -23.45
C LYS A 476 -6.77 -45.29 -23.43
N ASN A 477 -6.00 -44.74 -24.38
CA ASN A 477 -4.57 -44.99 -24.51
C ASN A 477 -3.74 -44.22 -23.46
N LEU A 478 -4.35 -43.24 -22.80
CA LEU A 478 -3.75 -42.46 -21.72
C LEU A 478 -4.52 -42.71 -20.41
N LEU A 479 -3.89 -43.43 -19.50
CA LEU A 479 -4.39 -43.61 -18.15
C LEU A 479 -4.19 -42.30 -17.39
N THR A 480 -5.29 -41.71 -16.92
CA THR A 480 -5.24 -40.60 -15.98
C THR A 480 -6.09 -40.94 -14.77
N CYS A 481 -5.54 -40.81 -13.58
CA CYS A 481 -6.25 -41.12 -12.35
C CYS A 481 -5.73 -40.32 -11.17
N TRP A 482 -6.58 -40.12 -10.17
CA TRP A 482 -6.12 -39.68 -8.85
C TRP A 482 -5.92 -40.89 -7.96
N ALA A 483 -4.84 -40.89 -7.20
CA ALA A 483 -4.53 -41.93 -6.23
C ALA A 483 -3.79 -41.34 -5.04
N GLU A 484 -3.67 -42.13 -3.97
CA GLU A 484 -2.82 -41.78 -2.83
C GLU A 484 -1.53 -42.58 -2.91
N ILE A 485 -0.39 -41.94 -2.64
CA ILE A 485 0.92 -42.59 -2.56
C ILE A 485 1.55 -42.10 -1.25
N HIS A 486 1.81 -43.02 -0.32
CA HIS A 486 2.25 -42.68 1.04
C HIS A 486 1.34 -41.64 1.74
N GLY A 487 0.03 -41.75 1.52
CA GLY A 487 -0.95 -40.82 2.07
C GLY A 487 -1.06 -39.48 1.34
N PHE A 488 -0.21 -39.22 0.33
CA PHE A 488 -0.28 -38.00 -0.50
C PHE A 488 -1.19 -38.22 -1.70
N ARG A 489 -2.18 -37.33 -1.88
CA ARG A 489 -3.01 -37.34 -3.07
C ARG A 489 -2.21 -36.82 -4.27
N SER A 490 -2.10 -37.66 -5.30
CA SER A 490 -1.37 -37.37 -6.54
C SER A 490 -2.22 -37.67 -7.77
N GLY A 491 -2.04 -36.86 -8.82
CA GLY A 491 -2.54 -37.16 -10.16
C GLY A 491 -1.51 -37.98 -10.92
N ILE A 492 -1.92 -39.09 -11.52
CA ILE A 492 -1.03 -39.96 -12.31
C ILE A 492 -1.46 -39.87 -13.76
N ILE A 493 -0.49 -39.64 -14.65
CA ILE A 493 -0.65 -39.69 -16.11
C ILE A 493 0.32 -40.75 -16.63
N GLY A 494 -0.22 -41.82 -17.19
CA GLY A 494 0.57 -42.94 -17.72
C GLY A 494 0.09 -43.38 -19.10
N ASN A 495 1.03 -43.75 -19.97
CA ASN A 495 0.70 -44.25 -21.31
C ASN A 495 0.36 -45.75 -21.25
N GLN A 496 -0.93 -46.09 -21.38
CA GLN A 496 -1.38 -47.48 -21.49
C GLN A 496 -0.95 -48.10 -22.83
N THR A 497 -0.91 -47.28 -23.87
CA THR A 497 -0.35 -47.65 -25.17
C THR A 497 0.56 -46.55 -25.68
N PRO A 498 1.58 -46.87 -26.49
CA PRO A 498 2.64 -45.89 -26.78
C PRO A 498 2.30 -44.71 -27.68
N VAL A 499 1.12 -44.70 -28.31
CA VAL A 499 0.73 -43.66 -29.28
C VAL A 499 -0.40 -42.78 -28.72
N ILE A 500 -0.19 -41.46 -28.76
CA ILE A 500 -1.17 -40.46 -28.33
C ILE A 500 -2.06 -40.05 -29.51
N HIS A 501 -3.36 -40.32 -29.39
CA HIS A 501 -4.39 -39.88 -30.32
C HIS A 501 -5.03 -38.55 -29.86
N PRO A 502 -5.87 -37.90 -30.69
CA PRO A 502 -6.42 -36.57 -30.36
C PRO A 502 -7.16 -36.55 -29.02
N ASP A 503 -7.92 -37.59 -28.71
CA ASP A 503 -8.76 -37.61 -27.51
C ASP A 503 -7.93 -37.73 -26.23
N GLU A 504 -6.85 -38.51 -26.27
CA GLU A 504 -5.85 -38.60 -25.21
C GLU A 504 -5.16 -37.26 -24.98
N ALA A 505 -4.82 -36.53 -26.04
CA ALA A 505 -4.22 -35.21 -25.92
C ALA A 505 -5.16 -34.22 -25.20
N SER A 506 -6.44 -34.20 -25.57
CA SER A 506 -7.45 -33.39 -24.88
C SER A 506 -7.69 -33.84 -23.44
N LYS A 507 -7.68 -35.15 -23.18
CA LYS A 507 -7.85 -35.74 -21.84
C LYS A 507 -6.70 -35.35 -20.91
N GLY A 508 -5.46 -35.49 -21.37
CA GLY A 508 -4.26 -35.12 -20.62
C GLY A 508 -4.26 -33.63 -20.29
N ALA A 509 -4.53 -32.76 -21.28
CA ALA A 509 -4.62 -31.32 -21.07
C ALA A 509 -5.68 -30.93 -20.02
N GLN A 510 -6.86 -31.55 -20.07
CA GLN A 510 -7.91 -31.29 -19.09
C GLN A 510 -7.54 -31.79 -17.69
N PHE A 511 -6.94 -32.98 -17.59
CA PHE A 511 -6.57 -33.57 -16.32
C PHE A 511 -5.50 -32.73 -15.60
N ILE A 512 -4.46 -32.29 -16.32
CA ILE A 512 -3.42 -31.40 -15.76
C ILE A 512 -4.05 -30.14 -15.16
N ARG A 513 -4.95 -29.48 -15.90
CA ARG A 513 -5.61 -28.26 -15.41
C ARG A 513 -6.47 -28.50 -14.16
N LEU A 514 -7.10 -29.68 -14.05
CA LEU A 514 -7.84 -30.05 -12.86
C LEU A 514 -6.92 -30.29 -11.67
N CYS A 515 -5.75 -30.90 -11.88
CA CYS A 515 -4.73 -31.07 -10.85
C CYS A 515 -4.15 -29.71 -10.42
N ASP A 516 -3.84 -28.81 -11.35
CA ASP A 516 -3.41 -27.44 -11.05
C ASP A 516 -4.45 -26.68 -10.22
N GLN A 517 -5.72 -26.72 -10.62
CA GLN A 517 -6.81 -26.07 -9.88
C GLN A 517 -7.00 -26.67 -8.48
N GLY A 518 -6.67 -27.95 -8.30
CA GLY A 518 -6.76 -28.67 -7.05
C GLY A 518 -5.48 -28.63 -6.19
N ASN A 519 -4.40 -28.00 -6.65
CA ASN A 519 -3.06 -28.09 -6.06
C ASN A 519 -2.60 -29.55 -5.81
N ILE A 520 -2.87 -30.43 -6.78
CA ILE A 520 -2.53 -31.86 -6.70
C ILE A 520 -1.24 -32.10 -7.51
N PRO A 521 -0.15 -32.60 -6.91
CA PRO A 521 1.08 -32.93 -7.64
C PRO A 521 0.83 -34.01 -8.70
N ILE A 522 1.62 -33.99 -9.78
CA ILE A 522 1.42 -34.88 -10.93
C ILE A 522 2.63 -35.80 -11.11
N ILE A 523 2.37 -37.09 -11.31
CA ILE A 523 3.34 -38.12 -11.64
C ILE A 523 3.13 -38.55 -13.09
N TYR A 524 4.18 -38.48 -13.90
CA TYR A 524 4.20 -38.92 -15.29
C TYR A 524 4.92 -40.26 -15.41
N LEU A 525 4.24 -41.26 -15.97
CA LEU A 525 4.81 -42.58 -16.24
C LEU A 525 4.95 -42.77 -17.76
N HIS A 526 6.17 -42.68 -18.27
CA HIS A 526 6.41 -42.66 -19.71
C HIS A 526 6.46 -44.08 -20.27
N ASN A 527 5.59 -44.30 -21.25
CA ASN A 527 5.72 -45.37 -22.23
C ASN A 527 5.13 -44.86 -23.55
N VAL A 528 5.82 -43.91 -24.20
CA VAL A 528 5.33 -43.13 -25.34
C VAL A 528 6.34 -43.10 -26.48
N THR A 529 5.87 -43.40 -27.69
CA THR A 529 6.64 -43.29 -28.94
C THR A 529 6.29 -42.04 -29.74
N GLY A 530 5.18 -41.37 -29.42
CA GLY A 530 4.83 -40.06 -29.95
C GLY A 530 3.33 -39.87 -30.19
N PHE A 531 3.01 -38.90 -31.05
CA PHE A 531 1.64 -38.63 -31.50
C PHE A 531 1.28 -39.45 -32.74
N MET A 532 -0.01 -39.77 -32.89
CA MET A 532 -0.51 -40.41 -34.10
C MET A 532 -0.34 -39.47 -35.31
N VAL A 533 0.29 -39.98 -36.37
CA VAL A 533 0.48 -39.27 -37.64
C VAL A 533 -0.44 -39.86 -38.70
N GLY A 534 -1.09 -39.00 -39.50
CA GLY A 534 -1.92 -39.42 -40.63
C GLY A 534 -3.10 -38.49 -40.87
N SER A 535 -3.65 -38.52 -42.08
CA SER A 535 -4.71 -37.61 -42.53
C SER A 535 -5.97 -37.63 -41.65
N LYS A 536 -6.31 -38.78 -41.08
CA LYS A 536 -7.42 -38.90 -40.12
C LYS A 536 -7.14 -38.14 -38.82
N ALA A 537 -5.96 -38.33 -38.22
CA ALA A 537 -5.57 -37.66 -37.00
C ALA A 537 -5.45 -36.13 -37.18
N GLU A 538 -4.97 -35.69 -38.35
CA GLU A 538 -4.93 -34.27 -38.73
C GLU A 538 -6.33 -33.65 -38.82
N ARG A 539 -7.29 -34.32 -39.48
CA ARG A 539 -8.69 -33.88 -39.55
C ARG A 539 -9.36 -33.83 -38.18
N GLU A 540 -8.97 -34.73 -37.28
CA GLU A 540 -9.42 -34.75 -35.87
C GLU A 540 -8.66 -33.74 -35.00
N THR A 541 -7.86 -32.86 -35.61
CA THR A 541 -7.16 -31.72 -34.99
C THR A 541 -6.07 -32.11 -33.99
N ILE A 542 -5.34 -33.21 -34.23
CA ILE A 542 -4.22 -33.66 -33.37
C ILE A 542 -3.21 -32.56 -33.07
N ILE A 543 -2.90 -31.69 -34.04
CA ILE A 543 -1.94 -30.58 -33.86
C ILE A 543 -2.46 -29.59 -32.80
N LYS A 544 -3.73 -29.20 -32.88
CA LYS A 544 -4.35 -28.26 -31.92
C LYS A 544 -4.49 -28.89 -30.54
N LYS A 545 -5.01 -30.12 -30.47
CA LYS A 545 -5.21 -30.83 -29.20
C LYS A 545 -3.86 -31.19 -28.54
N GLY A 546 -2.86 -31.55 -29.34
CA GLY A 546 -1.47 -31.76 -28.90
C GLY A 546 -0.83 -30.49 -28.36
N ALA A 547 -0.97 -29.36 -29.05
CA ALA A 547 -0.49 -28.06 -28.56
C ALA A 547 -1.15 -27.66 -27.22
N GLN A 548 -2.44 -27.95 -27.05
CA GLN A 548 -3.13 -27.73 -25.76
C GLN A 548 -2.56 -28.60 -24.63
N PHE A 549 -2.14 -29.82 -24.95
CA PHE A 549 -1.51 -30.71 -23.99
C PHE A 549 -0.12 -30.23 -23.60
N VAL A 550 0.73 -29.88 -24.58
CA VAL A 550 2.03 -29.24 -24.32
C VAL A 550 1.85 -28.00 -23.46
N ALA A 551 0.93 -27.10 -23.82
CA ALA A 551 0.68 -25.88 -23.06
C ALA A 551 0.23 -26.17 -21.62
N ALA A 552 -0.60 -27.20 -21.40
CA ALA A 552 -1.00 -27.60 -20.05
C ALA A 552 0.21 -28.05 -19.24
N VAL A 553 1.12 -28.86 -19.81
CA VAL A 553 2.36 -29.29 -19.15
C VAL A 553 3.25 -28.09 -18.85
N SER A 554 3.48 -27.21 -19.84
CA SER A 554 4.37 -26.04 -19.70
C SER A 554 3.89 -25.01 -18.68
N CYS A 555 2.57 -24.80 -18.58
CA CYS A 555 1.98 -23.81 -17.68
C CYS A 555 1.65 -24.37 -16.29
N SER A 556 1.75 -25.69 -16.08
CA SER A 556 1.45 -26.32 -14.79
C SER A 556 2.38 -25.78 -13.70
N GLN A 557 1.78 -25.48 -12.53
CA GLN A 557 2.45 -24.89 -11.37
C GLN A 557 2.59 -25.87 -10.22
N VAL A 558 1.90 -27.02 -10.27
CA VAL A 558 2.03 -28.07 -9.25
C VAL A 558 3.35 -28.81 -9.40
N PRO A 559 3.87 -29.44 -8.32
CA PRO A 559 5.05 -30.30 -8.42
C PRO A 559 4.82 -31.45 -9.41
N ARG A 560 5.83 -31.73 -10.24
CA ARG A 560 5.80 -32.77 -11.28
C ARG A 560 6.97 -33.72 -11.10
N ILE A 561 6.72 -35.01 -11.12
CA ILE A 561 7.76 -36.06 -11.10
C ILE A 561 7.54 -36.94 -12.34
N SER A 562 8.62 -37.30 -13.02
CA SER A 562 8.56 -38.10 -14.24
C SER A 562 9.37 -39.38 -14.09
N VAL A 563 8.84 -40.52 -14.54
CA VAL A 563 9.56 -41.79 -14.56
C VAL A 563 9.46 -42.41 -15.95
N ILE A 564 10.61 -42.66 -16.57
CA ILE A 564 10.71 -43.36 -17.85
C ILE A 564 10.75 -44.85 -17.60
N LEU A 565 9.64 -45.54 -17.89
CA LEU A 565 9.52 -46.99 -17.68
C LEU A 565 10.06 -47.75 -18.88
N GLU A 566 9.60 -47.38 -20.08
CA GLU A 566 9.96 -48.03 -21.35
C GLU A 566 10.32 -46.94 -22.37
N SER A 567 9.53 -46.78 -23.43
CA SER A 567 9.82 -45.80 -24.47
C SER A 567 9.47 -44.37 -24.05
N SER A 568 10.29 -43.41 -24.42
CA SER A 568 9.99 -41.99 -24.27
C SER A 568 10.63 -41.20 -25.42
N TYR A 569 9.89 -41.03 -26.51
CA TYR A 569 10.41 -40.45 -27.75
C TYR A 569 9.78 -39.12 -28.16
N GLY A 570 10.62 -38.25 -28.72
CA GLY A 570 10.23 -37.06 -29.48
C GLY A 570 9.18 -36.18 -28.82
N ALA A 571 8.14 -35.82 -29.58
CA ALA A 571 7.04 -35.00 -29.07
C ALA A 571 6.24 -35.67 -27.92
N GLY A 572 6.32 -37.00 -27.79
CA GLY A 572 5.74 -37.72 -26.67
C GLY A 572 6.45 -37.44 -25.35
N ASN A 573 7.79 -37.39 -25.36
CA ASN A 573 8.58 -37.02 -24.18
C ASN A 573 8.19 -35.62 -23.66
N TYR A 574 7.94 -34.68 -24.57
CA TYR A 574 7.56 -33.31 -24.20
C TYR A 574 6.21 -33.22 -23.47
N VAL A 575 5.17 -33.91 -23.94
CA VAL A 575 3.86 -33.89 -23.27
C VAL A 575 3.76 -34.76 -22.03
N MET A 576 4.74 -35.62 -21.80
CA MET A 576 4.86 -36.39 -20.57
C MET A 576 5.77 -35.70 -19.54
N CYS A 577 6.05 -34.40 -19.67
CA CYS A 577 6.93 -33.65 -18.78
C CYS A 577 8.37 -34.21 -18.79
N GLY A 578 8.95 -34.26 -19.98
CA GLY A 578 10.37 -34.48 -20.23
C GLY A 578 11.27 -33.45 -19.52
N ARG A 579 12.58 -33.72 -19.46
CA ARG A 579 13.60 -32.83 -18.84
C ARG A 579 13.47 -31.35 -19.26
N ALA A 580 13.10 -31.08 -20.51
CA ALA A 580 12.89 -29.73 -21.03
C ALA A 580 11.74 -28.94 -20.38
N TYR A 581 10.85 -29.60 -19.63
CA TYR A 581 9.75 -28.99 -18.89
C TYR A 581 9.98 -29.00 -17.37
N GLU A 582 11.22 -29.24 -16.95
CA GLU A 582 11.68 -29.09 -15.57
C GLU A 582 10.77 -29.80 -14.57
N PRO A 583 10.59 -31.14 -14.69
CA PRO A 583 10.07 -31.91 -13.57
C PRO A 583 11.02 -31.75 -12.38
N ARG A 584 10.49 -31.83 -11.15
CA ARG A 584 11.31 -31.75 -9.92
C ARG A 584 12.38 -32.84 -9.92
N PHE A 585 11.98 -34.03 -10.36
CA PHE A 585 12.86 -35.17 -10.63
C PHE A 585 12.36 -35.95 -11.84
N MET A 586 13.30 -36.47 -12.61
CA MET A 586 13.11 -37.39 -13.71
C MET A 586 13.96 -38.64 -13.48
N PHE A 587 13.34 -39.80 -13.30
CA PHE A 587 14.05 -41.08 -13.14
C PHE A 587 13.81 -42.00 -14.33
N THR A 588 14.69 -42.98 -14.52
CA THR A 588 14.55 -43.97 -15.59
C THR A 588 14.70 -45.38 -15.02
N TRP A 589 13.84 -46.30 -15.44
CA TRP A 589 14.04 -47.73 -15.21
C TRP A 589 15.19 -48.27 -16.09
N PRO A 590 15.83 -49.40 -15.73
CA PRO A 590 16.91 -49.97 -16.54
C PRO A 590 16.47 -50.33 -17.98
N SER A 591 15.20 -50.65 -18.19
CA SER A 591 14.62 -50.90 -19.52
C SER A 591 14.28 -49.63 -20.29
N GLY A 592 14.24 -48.47 -19.65
CA GLY A 592 13.86 -47.21 -20.26
C GLY A 592 14.71 -46.84 -21.48
N ARG A 593 14.05 -46.21 -22.46
CA ARG A 593 14.65 -45.71 -23.69
C ARG A 593 14.21 -44.27 -23.96
N CYS A 594 15.18 -43.36 -24.10
CA CYS A 594 14.92 -41.95 -24.38
C CYS A 594 15.71 -41.49 -25.61
N SER A 595 15.02 -40.95 -26.62
CA SER A 595 15.65 -40.44 -27.83
C SER A 595 14.67 -39.55 -28.62
N VAL A 596 15.14 -38.93 -29.71
CA VAL A 596 14.27 -38.14 -30.60
C VAL A 596 13.19 -39.03 -31.23
N MET A 597 13.55 -40.25 -31.63
CA MET A 597 12.68 -41.25 -32.26
C MET A 597 13.28 -42.65 -32.06
N GLY A 598 12.46 -43.70 -32.22
CA GLY A 598 12.94 -45.08 -32.11
C GLY A 598 13.97 -45.43 -33.20
N PRO A 599 14.95 -46.32 -32.92
CA PRO A 599 16.03 -46.67 -33.84
C PRO A 599 15.54 -47.22 -35.17
N ASP A 600 14.46 -48.00 -35.15
CA ASP A 600 13.83 -48.58 -36.36
C ASP A 600 13.23 -47.50 -37.26
N GLN A 601 12.57 -46.51 -36.63
CA GLN A 601 11.92 -45.42 -37.34
C GLN A 601 12.97 -44.49 -37.96
N LEU A 602 14.04 -44.18 -37.22
CA LEU A 602 15.14 -43.36 -37.73
C LEU A 602 15.92 -44.07 -38.85
N ALA A 603 16.18 -45.37 -38.71
CA ALA A 603 16.78 -46.19 -39.75
C ALA A 603 15.91 -46.22 -41.03
N GLY A 604 14.59 -46.35 -40.88
CA GLY A 604 13.65 -46.32 -42.01
C GLY A 604 13.59 -44.98 -42.73
N VAL A 605 13.67 -43.85 -42.00
CA VAL A 605 13.73 -42.52 -42.62
C VAL A 605 15.02 -42.34 -43.41
N MET A 606 16.17 -42.77 -42.85
CA MET A 606 17.43 -42.77 -43.59
C MET A 606 17.33 -43.65 -44.84
N ASP A 607 16.63 -44.79 -44.73
CA ASP A 607 16.43 -45.68 -45.86
C ASP A 607 15.63 -45.01 -47.01
N ILE A 608 14.54 -44.32 -46.66
CA ILE A 608 13.68 -43.61 -47.62
C ILE A 608 14.41 -42.44 -48.28
N VAL A 609 15.09 -41.60 -47.51
CA VAL A 609 15.79 -40.40 -48.02
C VAL A 609 16.88 -40.80 -49.00
N GLN A 610 17.64 -41.84 -48.66
CA GLN A 610 18.82 -42.24 -49.42
C GLN A 610 18.43 -43.13 -50.62
N SER A 611 17.41 -43.98 -50.49
CA SER A 611 16.78 -44.69 -51.62
C SER A 611 16.10 -43.74 -52.61
N GLY A 612 15.41 -42.71 -52.13
CA GLY A 612 14.82 -41.66 -52.97
C GLY A 612 15.88 -40.82 -53.71
N SER A 613 17.02 -40.57 -53.06
CA SER A 613 18.18 -39.93 -53.71
C SER A 613 18.84 -40.82 -54.77
N ALA A 614 18.83 -42.14 -54.59
CA ALA A 614 19.38 -43.09 -55.56
C ALA A 614 18.44 -43.29 -56.78
N ALA A 615 17.12 -43.31 -56.56
CA ALA A 615 16.11 -43.41 -57.62
C ALA A 615 16.14 -42.21 -58.58
N LYS A 616 16.41 -40.99 -58.08
CA LYS A 616 16.60 -39.80 -58.92
C LYS A 616 17.85 -39.84 -59.81
N LYS A 617 18.79 -40.77 -59.58
CA LYS A 617 20.09 -40.84 -60.30
C LYS A 617 20.22 -41.98 -61.32
N ASN A 618 19.15 -42.73 -61.63
CA ASN A 618 19.10 -43.77 -62.69
C ASN A 618 20.23 -44.85 -62.66
N LEU A 619 20.61 -45.34 -61.47
CA LEU A 619 21.71 -46.31 -61.30
C LEU A 619 21.21 -47.78 -61.30
N GLY A 620 20.91 -48.34 -62.47
CA GLY A 620 20.31 -49.69 -62.61
C GLY A 620 21.20 -50.89 -62.22
N LYS A 621 22.55 -50.78 -62.26
CA LYS A 621 23.48 -51.89 -61.90
C LYS A 621 24.39 -51.62 -60.69
N ALA A 622 24.69 -50.35 -60.37
CA ALA A 622 25.43 -49.98 -59.16
C ALA A 622 24.61 -50.14 -57.86
N ALA A 623 23.28 -50.21 -57.98
CA ALA A 623 22.36 -50.37 -56.86
C ALA A 623 22.60 -51.62 -56.00
N LYS A 624 23.08 -52.73 -56.56
CA LYS A 624 23.26 -54.01 -55.82
C LYS A 624 24.48 -54.01 -54.89
N VAL A 625 25.60 -53.41 -55.30
CA VAL A 625 26.83 -53.31 -54.48
C VAL A 625 26.77 -52.14 -53.49
N LEU A 626 26.10 -51.03 -53.87
CA LEU A 626 25.72 -49.98 -52.93
C LEU A 626 24.82 -50.54 -51.81
N SER A 627 23.93 -51.49 -52.11
CA SER A 627 22.95 -51.99 -51.14
C SER A 627 23.54 -52.67 -49.89
N SER A 628 24.70 -53.35 -49.96
CA SER A 628 25.28 -54.07 -48.80
C SER A 628 26.04 -53.13 -47.86
N SER A 629 26.91 -52.27 -48.40
CA SER A 629 27.61 -51.22 -47.64
C SER A 629 26.63 -50.20 -47.05
N TYR A 630 25.56 -49.91 -47.77
CA TYR A 630 24.46 -49.06 -47.33
C TYR A 630 23.64 -49.67 -46.20
N LYS A 631 23.23 -50.95 -46.32
CA LYS A 631 22.57 -51.67 -45.23
C LYS A 631 23.45 -51.74 -43.98
N ALA A 632 24.76 -51.92 -44.14
CA ALA A 632 25.70 -51.88 -43.02
C ALA A 632 25.79 -50.49 -42.36
N SER A 633 25.67 -49.40 -43.15
CA SER A 633 25.66 -48.03 -42.63
C SER A 633 24.38 -47.71 -41.86
N ILE A 634 23.22 -48.13 -42.38
CA ILE A 634 21.92 -48.01 -41.69
C ILE A 634 21.94 -48.84 -40.40
N GLU A 635 22.46 -50.06 -40.44
CA GLU A 635 22.55 -50.93 -39.27
C GLU A 635 23.51 -50.34 -38.21
N LYS A 636 24.65 -49.78 -38.62
CA LYS A 636 25.56 -49.08 -37.71
C LYS A 636 24.90 -47.86 -37.08
N PHE A 637 24.11 -47.10 -37.83
CA PHE A 637 23.36 -45.97 -37.30
C PHE A 637 22.25 -46.42 -36.35
N ARG A 638 21.50 -47.47 -36.70
CA ARG A 638 20.48 -48.10 -35.84
C ARG A 638 21.09 -48.53 -34.50
N GLN A 639 22.23 -49.22 -34.52
CA GLN A 639 22.95 -49.63 -33.31
C GLN A 639 23.45 -48.45 -32.48
N LYS A 640 23.92 -47.38 -33.15
CA LYS A 640 24.32 -46.14 -32.47
C LYS A 640 23.13 -45.52 -31.74
N VAL A 641 22.00 -45.35 -32.42
CA VAL A 641 20.77 -44.79 -31.82
C VAL A 641 20.26 -45.67 -30.69
N GLU A 642 20.25 -47.00 -30.85
CA GLU A 642 19.86 -47.92 -29.77
C GLU A 642 20.74 -47.71 -28.54
N LYS A 643 22.07 -47.69 -28.71
CA LYS A 643 23.02 -47.46 -27.60
C LYS A 643 22.83 -46.10 -26.93
N GLU A 644 22.67 -45.04 -27.72
CA GLU A 644 22.45 -43.68 -27.22
C GLU A 644 21.06 -43.48 -26.59
N SER A 645 20.12 -44.39 -26.85
CA SER A 645 18.78 -44.33 -26.25
C SER A 645 18.68 -45.01 -24.88
N GLN A 646 19.68 -45.79 -24.46
CA GLN A 646 19.62 -46.56 -23.22
C GLN A 646 19.64 -45.69 -21.97
N ALA A 647 19.03 -46.17 -20.88
CA ALA A 647 19.04 -45.54 -19.55
C ALA A 647 20.44 -45.08 -19.11
N TYR A 648 21.46 -45.93 -19.26
CA TYR A 648 22.85 -45.58 -18.92
C TYR A 648 23.38 -44.39 -19.71
N TYR A 649 23.01 -44.25 -20.98
CA TYR A 649 23.39 -43.08 -21.77
C TYR A 649 22.63 -41.83 -21.30
N ALA A 650 21.33 -41.95 -21.00
CA ALA A 650 20.53 -40.84 -20.48
C ALA A 650 21.10 -40.30 -19.16
N SER A 651 21.37 -41.17 -18.19
CA SER A 651 21.91 -40.77 -16.89
C SER A 651 23.34 -40.24 -16.96
N THR A 652 24.22 -40.83 -17.77
CA THR A 652 25.61 -40.32 -17.93
C THR A 652 25.66 -38.92 -18.56
N ASN A 653 24.63 -38.53 -19.31
CA ASN A 653 24.50 -37.20 -19.92
C ASN A 653 23.53 -36.28 -19.15
N LEU A 654 23.12 -36.65 -17.93
CA LEU A 654 22.23 -35.87 -17.07
C LEU A 654 20.89 -35.51 -17.75
N LEU A 655 20.41 -36.39 -18.63
CA LEU A 655 19.08 -36.28 -19.25
C LEU A 655 17.97 -36.74 -18.31
N ASP A 656 18.34 -37.48 -17.27
CA ASP A 656 17.56 -37.83 -16.09
C ASP A 656 18.41 -37.63 -14.82
N ASP A 657 17.80 -37.79 -13.65
CA ASP A 657 18.41 -37.63 -12.33
C ASP A 657 18.89 -38.96 -11.73
N GLY A 658 18.73 -40.08 -12.47
CA GLY A 658 19.24 -41.38 -12.09
C GLY A 658 18.41 -42.58 -12.56
N ILE A 659 19.04 -43.75 -12.50
CA ILE A 659 18.40 -45.04 -12.76
C ILE A 659 17.90 -45.61 -11.44
N ILE A 660 16.63 -46.00 -11.39
CA ILE A 660 16.00 -46.60 -10.19
C ILE A 660 15.58 -48.04 -10.47
N ASP A 661 15.64 -48.91 -9.47
CA ASP A 661 15.04 -50.23 -9.56
C ASP A 661 13.51 -50.09 -9.66
N PRO A 662 12.82 -50.82 -10.57
CA PRO A 662 11.36 -50.76 -10.68
C PRO A 662 10.64 -50.95 -9.35
N ARG A 663 11.18 -51.78 -8.44
CA ARG A 663 10.61 -52.06 -7.12
C ARG A 663 10.66 -50.86 -6.18
N ASP A 664 11.63 -49.98 -6.35
CA ASP A 664 11.85 -48.81 -5.49
C ASP A 664 11.04 -47.58 -5.94
N THR A 665 10.35 -47.67 -7.10
CA THR A 665 9.57 -46.57 -7.69
C THR A 665 8.64 -45.89 -6.68
N ARG A 666 7.99 -46.67 -5.81
CA ARG A 666 7.07 -46.14 -4.80
C ARG A 666 7.80 -45.34 -3.71
N GLU A 667 8.92 -45.85 -3.21
CA GLU A 667 9.69 -45.21 -2.13
C GLU A 667 10.41 -43.95 -2.62
N VAL A 668 10.82 -43.93 -3.89
CA VAL A 668 11.35 -42.71 -4.55
C VAL A 668 10.33 -41.57 -4.53
N PHE A 669 9.03 -41.87 -4.58
CA PHE A 669 7.99 -40.83 -4.44
C PHE A 669 7.83 -40.31 -3.00
N LEU A 670 8.16 -41.09 -1.96
CA LEU A 670 8.08 -40.66 -0.55
C LEU A 670 9.13 -39.62 -0.21
N PHE A 671 10.39 -39.84 -0.61
CA PHE A 671 11.50 -38.96 -0.27
C PHE A 671 11.25 -37.53 -0.79
N GLU A 672 10.52 -37.43 -1.90
CA GLU A 672 10.41 -36.19 -2.68
C GLU A 672 9.06 -35.48 -2.56
N CYS A 673 8.01 -36.15 -2.09
CA CYS A 673 6.74 -35.51 -1.69
C CYS A 673 6.82 -34.83 -0.31
N CYS A 674 7.78 -35.21 0.53
CA CYS A 674 7.99 -34.70 1.89
C CYS A 674 9.04 -33.57 2.00
N SER A 675 9.80 -33.29 0.94
CA SER A 675 10.83 -32.24 0.96
C SER A 675 10.23 -30.88 0.56
N PRO A 676 10.34 -29.83 1.42
CA PRO A 676 9.66 -28.55 1.24
C PRO A 676 9.98 -27.81 -0.07
#